data_AF-A0A0C9ZGI6-F1
#
_entry.id   AF-A0A0C9ZGI6-F1
#
_cell.length_a   1.000
_cell.length_b   1.000
_cell.length_c   1.000
_cell.angle_alpha   90.00
_cell.angle_beta   90.00
_cell.angle_gamma   90.00
#
_symmetry.space_group_name_H-M   'P 1'
#
loop_
_entity.id
_entity.type
_entity.pdbx_description
1 polymer ?
#
loop_
_entity_poly.entity_id
_entity_poly.type
_entity_poly.pdbx_seq_one_letter_code
_entity_poly.pdbx_strand_id
1 'polypeptide(L)'
;MEIDDNAQTAFIGPGDNMFRNYHPGLTGRCQPCDASGGFLPNGTQLEPRQPKPPNDWSPYSSHLEFELADFIYTHNQISAVNLNILLELWAASLVEAGGYPIFGSYKEMYQTIDNTRIGDVKWESFTVRYTGDVVADPAPWMNDEYDIWFQDPHEVVRNMLANPDFANEMDFQPFREYDTKDSTRRWQDFMSGDWAWHQADIIAQDPDCLGSTFVPIILGSDKTTISVATRQNNYYPLYLSIGNIHNSVHRAHCNGVILIAFLAMPKTTREYASKDNFHRFRQQLFHSSLGRILKTFKPGMAKPEVTLFGDGHYQHVVYGLGPYIADYEEQALLTCIVHNWCPRCLAYRSNLDDDNALHRCRNHAEMLISEFAFDVLWDEYGIVGELVPFTNDFLRADIYELIAPDLLHQIIKGTFKDHLVEWVEKYLCLTHGDSRANEILDDIDRWIAAVAPFPRLRRFPQGRHFKQWTGDDSKALMKVYLPAIEGHVPKEIVCTFRAFLEFCYIVRRNVLTEKDLDDLDEALAWFYRYHEVFKTTGVITTFSLPHQHAMKHYKQLTLQAFHNLFGAPNGLCSSITESKHVKAVKKPYRRTNKYCALGQMLLINQRLDKLAASRVDFDSRGMLEGTCLSAVLDRLGKVLLDKDLSPASASINESQDDSEDVSGPRVEAHVHLARTRQWNRAMTVVALADELHIPNLPELVWAFLVGQLYPDNSRDPTDISHLECPGYKGKISIYNSATSTFYAPSDLSGIGSMRQEYIRAAPTWRQEGPRYDCAFVITDLELQGMRGMDIVRILCFFSFKSEGIYYPSAIVRWFDRVGDVPDETTGMWMVRPSFIQNHQPNLAVIHLDSIFRAAHLIPIYGRDFVLREIAPYHSYDAFNGYYVNKFADHHAFEIAY
;
A
#
# COMPACT_ATOMS: atom_id res chain seq x y z
N MET A 1 -5.17 -27.51 21.86
CA MET A 1 -6.16 -27.67 20.78
C MET A 1 -7.55 -27.45 21.37
N GLU A 2 -7.99 -26.19 21.44
CA GLU A 2 -9.44 -25.93 21.52
C GLU A 2 -9.98 -26.10 20.10
N ILE A 3 -10.45 -27.31 19.79
CA ILE A 3 -11.30 -27.52 18.63
C ILE A 3 -12.67 -26.99 19.06
N ASP A 4 -13.17 -25.97 18.39
CA ASP A 4 -14.57 -25.60 18.51
C ASP A 4 -15.39 -26.70 17.82
N ASP A 5 -16.01 -27.60 18.61
CA ASP A 5 -16.63 -28.87 18.14
C ASP A 5 -17.72 -28.68 17.06
N ASN A 6 -18.14 -27.45 16.78
CA ASN A 6 -19.12 -27.09 15.76
C ASN A 6 -18.54 -26.42 14.49
N ALA A 7 -17.27 -26.04 14.46
CA ALA A 7 -16.67 -25.31 13.34
C ALA A 7 -15.99 -26.26 12.33
N GLN A 8 -16.16 -26.02 11.03
CA GLN A 8 -15.45 -26.78 10.00
C GLN A 8 -13.98 -26.30 9.96
N THR A 9 -13.04 -27.22 10.19
CA THR A 9 -11.59 -26.92 10.15
C THR A 9 -10.97 -27.36 8.81
N ALA A 10 -10.16 -26.49 8.20
CA ALA A 10 -9.34 -26.84 7.03
C ALA A 10 -7.87 -26.48 7.27
N PHE A 11 -6.95 -27.37 6.89
CA PHE A 11 -5.51 -27.11 6.92
C PHE A 11 -5.05 -26.44 5.62
N ILE A 12 -4.16 -25.46 5.74
CA ILE A 12 -3.77 -24.55 4.65
C ILE A 12 -2.25 -24.33 4.66
N GLY A 13 -1.69 -24.25 3.45
CA GLY A 13 -0.29 -23.89 3.19
C GLY A 13 0.62 -25.10 2.95
N PRO A 14 1.86 -24.86 2.46
CA PRO A 14 2.82 -25.95 2.24
C PRO A 14 3.15 -26.65 3.56
N GLY A 15 2.88 -27.95 3.65
CA GLY A 15 3.11 -28.75 4.85
C GLY A 15 2.06 -28.60 5.95
N ASP A 16 0.87 -28.09 5.63
CA ASP A 16 -0.26 -27.93 6.56
C ASP A 16 0.11 -27.12 7.82
N ASN A 17 1.00 -26.12 7.67
CA ASN A 17 1.49 -25.34 8.80
C ASN A 17 0.44 -24.41 9.43
N MET A 18 -0.74 -24.25 8.83
CA MET A 18 -1.83 -23.40 9.35
C MET A 18 -3.17 -24.14 9.28
N PHE A 19 -4.12 -23.76 10.13
CA PHE A 19 -5.50 -24.23 10.02
C PHE A 19 -6.50 -23.06 10.17
N ARG A 20 -7.63 -23.16 9.46
CA ARG A 20 -8.74 -22.21 9.53
C ARG A 20 -9.97 -22.90 10.09
N ASN A 21 -10.59 -22.28 11.08
CA ASN A 21 -11.93 -22.62 11.55
C ASN A 21 -12.94 -21.69 10.87
N TYR A 22 -13.95 -22.27 10.23
CA TYR A 22 -14.95 -21.54 9.47
C TYR A 22 -16.27 -21.42 10.24
N HIS A 23 -16.99 -20.31 10.05
CA HIS A 23 -18.22 -20.02 10.78
C HIS A 23 -19.35 -21.02 10.47
N PRO A 24 -19.98 -21.70 11.44
CA PRO A 24 -20.85 -22.84 11.18
C PRO A 24 -22.16 -22.52 10.42
N GLY A 25 -22.73 -21.32 10.60
CA GLY A 25 -24.04 -20.95 10.01
C GLY A 25 -23.98 -20.42 8.57
N LEU A 26 -22.99 -19.59 8.25
CA LEU A 26 -22.80 -19.00 6.93
C LEU A 26 -21.75 -19.80 6.15
N THR A 27 -22.16 -20.92 5.55
CA THR A 27 -21.22 -21.89 4.94
C THR A 27 -20.72 -21.51 3.54
N GLY A 28 -21.32 -20.49 2.91
CA GLY A 28 -20.88 -19.94 1.62
C GLY A 28 -20.52 -20.99 0.56
N ARG A 29 -19.22 -21.08 0.20
CA ARG A 29 -18.67 -21.98 -0.83
C ARG A 29 -19.01 -23.47 -0.65
N CYS A 30 -19.37 -23.90 0.56
CA CYS A 30 -19.81 -25.28 0.81
C CYS A 30 -21.27 -25.55 0.41
N GLN A 31 -22.02 -24.55 -0.05
CA GLN A 31 -23.38 -24.70 -0.56
C GLN A 31 -23.64 -23.77 -1.76
N PRO A 32 -22.98 -24.00 -2.91
CA PRO A 32 -23.30 -23.25 -4.13
C PRO A 32 -24.74 -23.55 -4.55
N CYS A 33 -25.38 -22.60 -5.21
CA CYS A 33 -26.72 -22.77 -5.78
C CYS A 33 -26.72 -22.59 -7.31
N ASP A 34 -27.81 -23.01 -7.94
CA ASP A 34 -28.10 -22.68 -9.33
C ASP A 34 -28.70 -21.27 -9.46
N ALA A 35 -28.92 -20.83 -10.70
CA ALA A 35 -29.52 -19.52 -10.99
C ALA A 35 -30.96 -19.36 -10.44
N SER A 36 -31.60 -20.45 -10.01
CA SER A 36 -32.94 -20.43 -9.38
C SER A 36 -32.88 -20.43 -7.85
N GLY A 37 -31.68 -20.49 -7.25
CA GLY A 37 -31.48 -20.52 -5.81
C GLY A 37 -31.56 -21.92 -5.19
N GLY A 38 -31.60 -22.99 -6.00
CA GLY A 38 -31.55 -24.36 -5.51
C GLY A 38 -30.14 -24.75 -5.11
N PHE A 39 -29.92 -25.19 -3.87
CA PHE A 39 -28.60 -25.66 -3.42
C PHE A 39 -28.14 -26.89 -4.19
N LEU A 40 -26.89 -26.87 -4.65
CA LEU A 40 -26.24 -27.94 -5.39
C LEU A 40 -25.55 -28.92 -4.42
N PRO A 41 -25.42 -30.22 -4.79
CA PRO A 41 -24.65 -31.19 -4.03
C PRO A 41 -23.18 -30.76 -3.86
N ASN A 42 -22.58 -31.10 -2.72
CA ASN A 42 -21.16 -30.85 -2.46
C ASN A 42 -20.25 -31.45 -3.55
N GLY A 43 -19.39 -30.61 -4.14
CA GLY A 43 -18.43 -31.02 -5.18
C GLY A 43 -19.01 -31.13 -6.60
N THR A 44 -20.21 -30.58 -6.86
CA THR A 44 -20.78 -30.51 -8.21
C THR A 44 -19.84 -29.74 -9.14
N GLN A 45 -19.38 -30.38 -10.24
CA GLN A 45 -18.62 -29.70 -11.29
C GLN A 45 -19.54 -28.81 -12.13
N LEU A 46 -18.99 -27.67 -12.57
CA LEU A 46 -19.65 -26.61 -13.33
C LEU A 46 -20.56 -27.13 -14.45
N GLU A 47 -21.75 -26.56 -14.57
CA GLU A 47 -22.33 -26.34 -15.90
C GLU A 47 -21.44 -25.29 -16.59
N PRO A 48 -20.81 -25.58 -17.74
CA PRO A 48 -19.99 -24.60 -18.42
C PRO A 48 -20.83 -23.34 -18.67
N ARG A 49 -20.34 -22.15 -18.29
CA ARG A 49 -20.84 -20.88 -18.84
C ARG A 49 -21.03 -21.11 -20.33
N GLN A 50 -22.19 -20.80 -20.91
CA GLN A 50 -22.33 -20.86 -22.37
C GLN A 50 -21.17 -20.07 -22.96
N PRO A 51 -20.15 -20.74 -23.54
CA PRO A 51 -18.91 -20.06 -23.80
C PRO A 51 -19.22 -19.11 -24.95
N LYS A 52 -19.04 -17.80 -24.71
CA LYS A 52 -18.91 -16.88 -25.83
C LYS A 52 -17.81 -17.47 -26.74
N PRO A 53 -17.99 -17.46 -28.07
CA PRO A 53 -16.99 -18.00 -28.97
C PRO A 53 -15.60 -17.44 -28.63
N PRO A 54 -14.52 -18.24 -28.69
CA PRO A 54 -13.15 -17.78 -28.41
C PRO A 54 -12.65 -16.68 -29.39
N ASN A 55 -13.45 -16.36 -30.41
CA ASN A 55 -13.22 -15.27 -31.35
C ASN A 55 -14.17 -14.07 -31.15
N ASP A 56 -14.98 -14.07 -30.09
CA ASP A 56 -15.91 -12.99 -29.79
C ASP A 56 -15.21 -11.85 -29.06
N TRP A 57 -14.69 -10.92 -29.87
CA TRP A 57 -14.07 -9.66 -29.43
C TRP A 57 -15.11 -8.55 -29.18
N SER A 58 -16.41 -8.82 -29.28
CA SER A 58 -17.45 -7.78 -29.28
C SER A 58 -17.34 -6.83 -28.09
N PRO A 59 -17.43 -5.51 -28.30
CA PRO A 59 -17.80 -4.83 -29.55
C PRO A 59 -16.64 -4.63 -30.55
N TYR A 60 -15.43 -5.05 -30.20
CA TYR A 60 -14.27 -5.00 -31.09
C TYR A 60 -14.32 -6.13 -32.12
N SER A 61 -13.69 -5.94 -33.27
CA SER A 61 -13.65 -6.93 -34.36
C SER A 61 -12.45 -7.86 -34.25
N SER A 62 -11.41 -7.50 -33.48
CA SER A 62 -10.18 -8.29 -33.37
C SER A 62 -9.32 -7.98 -32.13
N HIS A 63 -8.37 -8.87 -31.82
CA HIS A 63 -7.31 -8.67 -30.82
C HIS A 63 -6.59 -7.33 -31.03
N LEU A 64 -6.18 -7.04 -32.27
CA LEU A 64 -5.46 -5.82 -32.61
C LEU A 64 -6.29 -4.56 -32.38
N GLU A 65 -7.58 -4.61 -32.69
CA GLU A 65 -8.49 -3.49 -32.50
C GLU A 65 -8.69 -3.16 -31.01
N PHE A 66 -8.83 -4.19 -30.17
CA PHE A 66 -8.90 -4.03 -28.72
C PHE A 66 -7.59 -3.48 -28.13
N GLU A 67 -6.44 -4.11 -28.42
CA GLU A 67 -5.13 -3.69 -27.90
C GLU A 67 -4.78 -2.26 -28.34
N LEU A 68 -5.14 -1.88 -29.57
CA LEU A 68 -4.98 -0.51 -30.04
C LEU A 68 -5.84 0.48 -29.24
N ALA A 69 -7.13 0.17 -29.08
CA ALA A 69 -8.05 1.03 -28.33
C ALA A 69 -7.61 1.20 -26.87
N ASP A 70 -7.19 0.10 -26.23
CA ASP A 70 -6.65 0.11 -24.87
C ASP A 70 -5.36 0.93 -24.81
N PHE A 71 -4.33 0.61 -25.61
CA PHE A 71 -3.07 1.34 -25.61
C PHE A 71 -3.23 2.85 -25.80
N ILE A 72 -4.04 3.26 -26.78
CA ILE A 72 -4.27 4.67 -27.09
C ILE A 72 -5.03 5.36 -25.95
N TYR A 73 -6.08 4.73 -25.42
CA TYR A 73 -6.98 5.37 -24.47
C TYR A 73 -6.47 5.35 -23.02
N THR A 74 -5.80 4.28 -22.60
CA THR A 74 -5.37 4.05 -21.20
C THR A 74 -3.90 4.44 -21.00
N HIS A 75 -3.00 4.00 -21.87
CA HIS A 75 -1.55 4.17 -21.72
C HIS A 75 -1.05 5.50 -22.30
N ASN A 76 -1.29 5.75 -23.59
CA ASN A 76 -0.77 6.94 -24.28
C ASN A 76 -1.56 8.22 -23.96
N GLN A 77 -2.88 8.09 -23.79
CA GLN A 77 -3.81 9.19 -23.49
C GLN A 77 -3.76 10.33 -24.51
N ILE A 78 -3.59 9.98 -25.79
CA ILE A 78 -3.51 10.94 -26.90
C ILE A 78 -4.77 11.83 -26.95
N SER A 79 -4.61 13.08 -27.39
CA SER A 79 -5.75 13.97 -27.63
C SER A 79 -6.59 13.47 -28.80
N ALA A 80 -7.90 13.73 -28.79
CA ALA A 80 -8.79 13.34 -29.89
C ALA A 80 -8.34 13.91 -31.26
N VAL A 81 -7.74 15.10 -31.25
CA VAL A 81 -7.18 15.74 -32.45
C VAL A 81 -5.96 14.96 -32.96
N ASN A 82 -5.00 14.67 -32.09
CA ASN A 82 -3.79 13.93 -32.47
C ASN A 82 -4.11 12.48 -32.86
N LEU A 83 -5.13 11.87 -32.24
CA LEU A 83 -5.62 10.55 -32.62
C LEU A 83 -6.17 10.53 -34.04
N ASN A 84 -6.98 11.53 -34.42
CA ASN A 84 -7.46 11.62 -35.80
C ASN A 84 -6.31 11.76 -36.80
N ILE A 85 -5.29 12.58 -36.49
CA ILE A 85 -4.11 12.72 -37.35
C ILE A 85 -3.39 11.38 -37.48
N LEU A 86 -3.19 10.66 -36.37
CA LEU A 86 -2.56 9.33 -36.38
C LEU A 86 -3.35 8.32 -37.22
N LEU A 87 -4.67 8.26 -37.03
CA LEU A 87 -5.55 7.36 -37.79
C LEU A 87 -5.58 7.72 -39.28
N GLU A 88 -5.53 9.00 -39.63
CA GLU A 88 -5.44 9.46 -41.02
C GLU A 88 -4.11 9.06 -41.68
N LEU A 89 -2.98 9.27 -40.99
CA LEU A 89 -1.66 8.85 -41.47
C LEU A 89 -1.57 7.34 -41.64
N TRP A 90 -2.13 6.59 -40.69
CA TRP A 90 -2.15 5.13 -40.76
C TRP A 90 -3.07 4.64 -41.88
N ALA A 91 -4.24 5.24 -42.05
CA ALA A 91 -5.14 4.97 -43.16
C ALA A 91 -4.45 5.22 -44.51
N ALA A 92 -3.72 6.32 -44.66
CA ALA A 92 -2.96 6.62 -45.89
C ALA A 92 -1.95 5.51 -46.21
N SER A 93 -1.18 5.04 -45.23
CA SER A 93 -0.22 3.95 -45.42
C SER A 93 -0.87 2.60 -45.77
N LEU A 94 -2.07 2.33 -45.24
CA LEU A 94 -2.78 1.08 -45.49
C LEU A 94 -3.48 1.08 -46.84
N VAL A 95 -4.02 2.22 -47.27
CA VAL A 95 -4.65 2.36 -48.59
C VAL A 95 -3.65 2.08 -49.71
N GLU A 96 -2.40 2.54 -49.58
CA GLU A 96 -1.32 2.19 -50.53
C GLU A 96 -1.05 0.69 -50.61
N ALA A 97 -1.25 -0.03 -49.50
CA ALA A 97 -1.09 -1.48 -49.40
C ALA A 97 -2.38 -2.28 -49.70
N GLY A 98 -3.48 -1.61 -50.09
CA GLY A 98 -4.78 -2.25 -50.33
C GLY A 98 -5.54 -2.68 -49.07
N GLY A 99 -5.14 -2.18 -47.90
CA GLY A 99 -5.80 -2.42 -46.61
C GLY A 99 -6.79 -1.33 -46.21
N TYR A 100 -7.50 -1.58 -45.11
CA TYR A 100 -8.45 -0.64 -44.49
C TYR A 100 -7.96 -0.25 -43.08
N PRO A 101 -8.19 1.00 -42.64
CA PRO A 101 -7.85 1.40 -41.28
C PRO A 101 -8.70 0.66 -40.26
N ILE A 102 -8.12 0.43 -39.07
CA ILE A 102 -8.79 -0.26 -37.96
C ILE A 102 -9.92 0.59 -37.36
N PHE A 103 -9.66 1.89 -37.19
CA PHE A 103 -10.67 2.90 -36.86
C PHE A 103 -10.58 4.04 -37.87
N GLY A 104 -11.71 4.48 -38.41
CA GLY A 104 -11.78 5.62 -39.32
C GLY A 104 -11.72 6.97 -38.62
N SER A 105 -12.00 7.03 -37.32
CA SER A 105 -11.86 8.26 -36.51
C SER A 105 -11.80 7.98 -35.00
N TYR A 106 -11.41 8.99 -34.21
CA TYR A 106 -11.52 8.88 -32.75
C TYR A 106 -12.97 8.64 -32.28
N LYS A 107 -13.97 9.14 -33.02
CA LYS A 107 -15.39 9.00 -32.64
C LYS A 107 -15.82 7.55 -32.72
N GLU A 108 -15.39 6.85 -33.77
CA GLU A 108 -15.67 5.43 -33.96
C GLU A 108 -15.00 4.59 -32.87
N MET A 109 -13.74 4.86 -32.55
CA MET A 109 -13.04 4.19 -31.45
C MET A 109 -13.74 4.44 -30.11
N TYR A 110 -14.08 5.69 -29.80
CA TYR A 110 -14.77 6.03 -28.56
C TYR A 110 -16.16 5.41 -28.48
N GLN A 111 -16.90 5.39 -29.58
CA GLN A 111 -18.21 4.76 -29.66
C GLN A 111 -18.13 3.24 -29.52
N THR A 112 -17.08 2.61 -30.04
CA THR A 112 -16.80 1.18 -29.85
C THR A 112 -16.56 0.87 -28.38
N ILE A 113 -15.73 1.67 -27.70
CA ILE A 113 -15.56 1.57 -26.24
C ILE A 113 -16.89 1.79 -25.53
N ASP A 114 -17.65 2.83 -25.87
CA ASP A 114 -18.94 3.15 -25.24
C ASP A 114 -19.98 2.02 -25.42
N ASN A 115 -19.94 1.29 -26.53
CA ASN A 115 -20.81 0.15 -26.82
C ASN A 115 -20.43 -1.13 -26.04
N THR A 116 -19.31 -1.14 -25.34
CA THR A 116 -18.89 -2.25 -24.49
C THR A 116 -19.90 -2.44 -23.36
N ARG A 117 -20.44 -3.65 -23.25
CA ARG A 117 -21.43 -4.02 -22.23
C ARG A 117 -20.81 -4.57 -20.94
N ILE A 118 -19.58 -5.07 -21.03
CA ILE A 118 -18.86 -5.65 -19.89
C ILE A 118 -18.31 -4.51 -19.03
N GLY A 119 -18.52 -4.59 -17.71
CA GLY A 119 -18.11 -3.54 -16.76
C GLY A 119 -18.89 -2.22 -16.89
N ASP A 120 -20.04 -2.21 -17.58
CA ASP A 120 -20.87 -1.02 -17.74
C ASP A 120 -21.87 -0.86 -16.58
N VAL A 121 -21.53 -0.01 -15.61
CA VAL A 121 -22.55 0.56 -14.71
C VAL A 121 -22.75 2.02 -15.10
N LYS A 122 -23.98 2.35 -15.49
CA LYS A 122 -24.30 3.70 -15.96
C LYS A 122 -24.25 4.69 -14.82
N TRP A 123 -23.70 5.86 -15.09
CA TRP A 123 -23.81 7.01 -14.21
C TRP A 123 -25.25 7.56 -14.28
N GLU A 124 -25.87 7.62 -13.12
CA GLU A 124 -27.16 8.24 -12.87
C GLU A 124 -26.96 9.53 -12.07
N SER A 125 -28.00 10.37 -12.02
CA SER A 125 -28.01 11.53 -11.14
C SER A 125 -29.36 11.75 -10.49
N PHE A 126 -29.33 12.38 -9.33
CA PHE A 126 -30.51 12.96 -8.70
C PHE A 126 -30.16 14.32 -8.14
N THR A 127 -31.17 15.16 -8.05
CA THR A 127 -31.03 16.54 -7.59
C THR A 127 -31.67 16.69 -6.21
N VAL A 128 -30.96 17.35 -5.31
CA VAL A 128 -31.43 17.68 -3.95
C VAL A 128 -31.58 19.19 -3.83
N ARG A 129 -32.61 19.62 -3.10
CA ARG A 129 -32.88 21.03 -2.79
C ARG A 129 -33.22 21.19 -1.32
N TYR A 130 -33.00 22.39 -0.79
CA TYR A 130 -33.45 22.73 0.57
C TYR A 130 -34.98 22.77 0.63
N THR A 131 -35.56 22.18 1.67
CA THR A 131 -37.03 22.10 1.86
C THR A 131 -37.51 22.64 3.20
N GLY A 132 -36.63 23.30 3.97
CA GLY A 132 -36.99 23.92 5.24
C GLY A 132 -37.66 25.28 5.05
N ASP A 133 -37.92 25.97 6.17
CA ASP A 133 -38.60 27.26 6.16
C ASP A 133 -37.80 28.33 5.39
N VAL A 134 -38.44 28.92 4.39
CA VAL A 134 -37.88 29.98 3.54
C VAL A 134 -38.24 31.33 4.16
N VAL A 135 -37.24 32.05 4.66
CA VAL A 135 -37.39 33.44 5.14
C VAL A 135 -37.61 34.41 3.97
N ALA A 136 -38.14 35.60 4.26
CA ALA A 136 -38.53 36.61 3.25
C ALA A 136 -37.38 37.05 2.31
N ASP A 137 -36.13 36.91 2.73
CA ASP A 137 -34.92 37.08 1.91
C ASP A 137 -34.04 35.82 2.06
N PRO A 138 -34.28 34.76 1.28
CA PRO A 138 -33.60 33.49 1.44
C PRO A 138 -32.19 33.56 0.86
N ALA A 139 -31.25 32.97 1.59
CA ALA A 139 -29.88 32.87 1.12
C ALA A 139 -29.81 32.08 -0.20
N PRO A 140 -28.90 32.40 -1.14
CA PRO A 140 -28.86 31.78 -2.48
C PRO A 140 -28.88 30.24 -2.44
N TRP A 141 -28.14 29.65 -1.51
CA TRP A 141 -28.04 28.21 -1.32
C TRP A 141 -29.36 27.51 -0.96
N MET A 142 -30.37 28.24 -0.45
CA MET A 142 -31.69 27.68 -0.16
C MET A 142 -32.54 27.46 -1.42
N ASN A 143 -32.22 28.15 -2.52
CA ASN A 143 -32.90 28.03 -3.80
C ASN A 143 -32.10 27.23 -4.84
N ASP A 144 -30.84 26.95 -4.54
CA ASP A 144 -29.96 26.19 -5.43
C ASP A 144 -30.34 24.71 -5.51
N GLU A 145 -30.08 24.13 -6.67
CA GLU A 145 -30.19 22.71 -6.94
C GLU A 145 -28.81 22.04 -6.89
N TYR A 146 -28.74 20.91 -6.18
CA TYR A 146 -27.50 20.18 -5.95
C TYR A 146 -27.57 18.82 -6.63
N ASP A 147 -26.87 18.67 -7.75
CA ASP A 147 -26.79 17.40 -8.46
C ASP A 147 -25.76 16.47 -7.83
N ILE A 148 -26.18 15.24 -7.55
CA ILE A 148 -25.33 14.13 -7.15
C ILE A 148 -25.28 13.14 -8.29
N TRP A 149 -24.08 12.76 -8.70
CA TRP A 149 -23.85 11.75 -9.75
C TRP A 149 -23.36 10.47 -9.09
N PHE A 150 -23.97 9.34 -9.41
CA PHE A 150 -23.64 8.05 -8.81
C PHE A 150 -23.84 6.89 -9.80
N GLN A 151 -23.17 5.78 -9.56
CA GLN A 151 -23.45 4.47 -10.15
C GLN A 151 -24.25 3.66 -9.14
N ASP A 152 -25.18 2.81 -9.57
CA ASP A 152 -25.90 1.93 -8.65
C ASP A 152 -24.90 1.03 -7.90
N PRO A 153 -24.72 1.21 -6.58
CA PRO A 153 -23.75 0.44 -5.80
C PRO A 153 -24.01 -1.06 -5.84
N HIS A 154 -25.26 -1.47 -5.99
CA HIS A 154 -25.66 -2.88 -6.01
C HIS A 154 -25.17 -3.59 -7.27
N GLU A 155 -25.34 -2.96 -8.44
CA GLU A 155 -24.82 -3.46 -9.72
C GLU A 155 -23.29 -3.44 -9.75
N VAL A 156 -22.66 -2.42 -9.15
CA VAL A 156 -21.20 -2.38 -8.99
C VAL A 156 -20.71 -3.59 -8.21
N VAL A 157 -21.34 -3.91 -7.07
CA VAL A 157 -20.97 -5.08 -6.24
C VAL A 157 -21.20 -6.39 -6.98
N ARG A 158 -22.31 -6.56 -7.70
CA ARG A 158 -22.55 -7.76 -8.52
C ARG A 158 -21.45 -7.97 -9.57
N ASN A 159 -21.03 -6.89 -10.24
CA ASN A 159 -19.92 -6.95 -11.19
C ASN A 159 -18.59 -7.30 -10.51
N MET A 160 -18.34 -6.81 -9.29
CA MET A 160 -17.16 -7.18 -8.52
C MET A 160 -17.18 -8.67 -8.13
N LEU A 161 -18.30 -9.18 -7.62
CA LEU A 161 -18.43 -10.58 -7.22
C LEU A 161 -18.29 -11.53 -8.42
N ALA A 162 -18.84 -11.16 -9.57
CA ALA A 162 -18.77 -11.95 -10.81
C ALA A 162 -17.40 -11.89 -11.53
N ASN A 163 -16.45 -11.10 -11.03
CA ASN A 163 -15.14 -10.92 -11.64
C ASN A 163 -14.25 -12.15 -11.47
N PRO A 164 -13.83 -12.83 -12.56
CA PRO A 164 -12.99 -14.03 -12.47
C PRO A 164 -11.60 -13.77 -11.88
N ASP A 165 -11.06 -12.55 -11.97
CA ASP A 165 -9.76 -12.20 -11.36
C ASP A 165 -9.76 -12.38 -9.84
N PHE A 166 -10.93 -12.28 -9.20
CA PHE A 166 -11.04 -12.38 -7.75
C PHE A 166 -11.37 -13.81 -7.27
N ALA A 167 -11.62 -14.76 -8.18
CA ALA A 167 -12.16 -16.07 -7.82
C ALA A 167 -11.28 -16.86 -6.84
N ASN A 168 -9.95 -16.69 -6.91
CA ASN A 168 -8.98 -17.33 -6.02
C ASN A 168 -8.48 -16.41 -4.89
N GLU A 169 -8.93 -15.15 -4.86
CA GLU A 169 -8.45 -14.11 -3.95
C GLU A 169 -9.61 -13.49 -3.15
N MET A 170 -10.60 -14.32 -2.83
CA MET A 170 -11.81 -13.94 -2.12
C MET A 170 -12.21 -15.00 -1.09
N ASP A 171 -12.58 -14.53 0.10
CA ASP A 171 -13.14 -15.33 1.18
C ASP A 171 -14.67 -15.23 1.21
N PHE A 172 -15.33 -16.38 1.04
CA PHE A 172 -16.80 -16.49 1.00
C PHE A 172 -17.44 -16.62 2.37
N GLN A 173 -16.63 -16.84 3.41
CA GLN A 173 -17.07 -17.21 4.74
C GLN A 173 -16.12 -16.63 5.78
N PRO A 174 -16.63 -16.07 6.89
CA PRO A 174 -15.78 -15.64 7.98
C PRO A 174 -15.01 -16.82 8.56
N PHE A 175 -13.74 -16.59 8.87
CA PHE A 175 -12.86 -17.63 9.35
C PHE A 175 -11.93 -17.14 10.46
N ARG A 176 -11.34 -18.12 11.14
CA ARG A 176 -10.40 -17.92 12.23
C ARG A 176 -9.15 -18.73 11.94
N GLU A 177 -8.04 -18.06 11.66
CA GLU A 177 -6.78 -18.70 11.22
C GLU A 177 -5.78 -18.83 12.37
N TYR A 178 -5.16 -20.00 12.48
CA TYR A 178 -4.22 -20.33 13.54
C TYR A 178 -2.98 -21.03 12.97
N ASP A 179 -1.83 -20.82 13.61
CA ASP A 179 -0.62 -21.60 13.33
C ASP A 179 -0.73 -23.00 13.94
N THR A 180 -0.34 -24.04 13.21
CA THR A 180 -0.44 -25.43 13.69
C THR A 180 0.57 -25.81 14.76
N LYS A 181 1.71 -25.11 14.83
CA LYS A 181 2.80 -25.45 15.77
C LYS A 181 2.45 -25.04 17.19
N ASP A 182 1.86 -23.87 17.36
CA ASP A 182 1.62 -23.25 18.66
C ASP A 182 0.14 -22.86 18.90
N SER A 183 -0.73 -23.01 17.89
CA SER A 183 -2.14 -22.57 17.93
C SER A 183 -2.29 -21.06 18.13
N THR A 184 -1.27 -20.26 17.79
CA THR A 184 -1.35 -18.80 17.88
C THR A 184 -2.33 -18.28 16.83
N ARG A 185 -3.24 -17.40 17.26
CA ARG A 185 -4.23 -16.79 16.38
C ARG A 185 -3.59 -15.74 15.45
N ARG A 186 -4.04 -15.73 14.20
CA ARG A 186 -3.58 -14.83 13.13
C ARG A 186 -4.74 -14.06 12.53
N TRP A 187 -4.48 -12.79 12.21
CA TRP A 187 -5.41 -11.90 11.51
C TRP A 187 -4.70 -11.29 10.31
N GLN A 188 -5.35 -11.37 9.16
CA GLN A 188 -4.82 -10.88 7.88
C GLN A 188 -5.94 -10.18 7.13
N ASP A 189 -6.76 -10.94 6.39
CA ASP A 189 -7.82 -10.40 5.54
C ASP A 189 -9.07 -10.04 6.34
N PHE A 190 -9.97 -9.27 5.74
CA PHE A 190 -11.14 -8.73 6.44
C PHE A 190 -12.03 -9.82 7.05
N MET A 191 -12.25 -10.92 6.32
CA MET A 191 -13.07 -12.06 6.76
C MET A 191 -12.40 -12.88 7.88
N SER A 192 -11.12 -12.64 8.19
CA SER A 192 -10.44 -13.20 9.37
C SER A 192 -10.76 -12.44 10.67
N GLY A 193 -11.37 -11.27 10.55
CA GLY A 193 -11.75 -10.40 11.67
C GLY A 193 -13.00 -10.88 12.41
N ASP A 194 -13.02 -10.73 13.73
CA ASP A 194 -14.17 -11.10 14.55
C ASP A 194 -15.42 -10.22 14.34
N TRP A 195 -15.33 -9.04 13.71
CA TRP A 195 -16.55 -8.30 13.33
C TRP A 195 -17.33 -9.07 12.27
N ALA A 196 -16.64 -9.60 11.24
CA ALA A 196 -17.27 -10.41 10.20
C ALA A 196 -17.88 -11.69 10.80
N TRP A 197 -17.18 -12.31 11.77
CA TRP A 197 -17.71 -13.45 12.52
C TRP A 197 -18.96 -13.08 13.33
N HIS A 198 -18.94 -11.97 14.06
CA HIS A 198 -20.08 -11.53 14.87
C HIS A 198 -21.29 -11.13 14.01
N GLN A 199 -21.07 -10.49 12.86
CA GLN A 199 -22.14 -10.24 11.89
C GLN A 199 -22.74 -11.56 11.39
N ALA A 200 -21.90 -12.57 11.14
CA ALA A 200 -22.39 -13.90 10.77
C ALA A 200 -23.19 -14.58 11.90
N ASP A 201 -22.79 -14.43 13.17
CA ASP A 201 -23.57 -14.92 14.31
C ASP A 201 -24.97 -14.30 14.33
N ILE A 202 -25.08 -12.98 14.08
CA ILE A 202 -26.36 -12.25 14.04
C ILE A 202 -27.20 -12.72 12.84
N ILE A 203 -26.60 -12.82 11.66
CA ILE A 203 -27.30 -13.21 10.42
C ILE A 203 -27.78 -14.66 10.50
N ALA A 204 -26.98 -15.56 11.07
CA ALA A 204 -27.32 -16.98 11.20
C ALA A 204 -28.47 -17.26 12.18
N GLN A 205 -28.91 -16.28 12.98
CA GLN A 205 -30.13 -16.41 13.79
C GLN A 205 -31.40 -16.52 12.94
N ASP A 206 -31.37 -16.00 11.70
CA ASP A 206 -32.45 -16.17 10.73
C ASP A 206 -32.25 -17.48 9.94
N PRO A 207 -33.16 -18.46 10.05
CA PRO A 207 -33.08 -19.71 9.31
C PRO A 207 -33.02 -19.54 7.80
N ASP A 208 -33.63 -18.48 7.25
CA ASP A 208 -33.63 -18.21 5.81
C ASP A 208 -32.24 -17.79 5.31
N CYS A 209 -31.36 -17.31 6.21
CA CYS A 209 -30.01 -16.86 5.89
C CYS A 209 -28.94 -17.93 6.06
N LEU A 210 -29.29 -19.11 6.61
CA LEU A 210 -28.36 -20.23 6.75
C LEU A 210 -27.81 -20.67 5.39
N GLY A 211 -26.50 -20.94 5.34
CA GLY A 211 -25.82 -21.30 4.10
C GLY A 211 -25.47 -20.12 3.18
N SER A 212 -25.89 -18.89 3.51
CA SER A 212 -25.56 -17.70 2.71
C SER A 212 -24.12 -17.23 2.92
N THR A 213 -23.64 -16.41 1.99
CA THR A 213 -22.39 -15.65 2.07
C THR A 213 -22.67 -14.21 2.50
N PHE A 214 -21.93 -13.74 3.51
CA PHE A 214 -21.97 -12.36 3.95
C PHE A 214 -21.05 -11.49 3.08
N VAL A 215 -21.60 -10.41 2.52
CA VAL A 215 -20.85 -9.43 1.71
C VAL A 215 -20.86 -8.06 2.41
N PRO A 216 -19.79 -7.74 3.16
CA PRO A 216 -19.64 -6.44 3.81
C PRO A 216 -19.19 -5.37 2.81
N ILE A 217 -19.89 -4.23 2.79
CA ILE A 217 -19.61 -3.09 1.92
C ILE A 217 -18.70 -2.10 2.63
N ILE A 218 -17.46 -1.96 2.13
CA ILE A 218 -16.49 -0.97 2.63
C ILE A 218 -16.66 0.32 1.84
N LEU A 219 -16.81 1.44 2.53
CA LEU A 219 -16.95 2.76 1.92
C LEU A 219 -15.73 3.61 2.24
N GLY A 220 -15.44 4.57 1.36
CA GLY A 220 -14.48 5.61 1.68
C GLY A 220 -14.76 6.89 0.93
N SER A 221 -14.54 8.02 1.60
CA SER A 221 -14.62 9.33 0.98
C SER A 221 -13.42 10.17 1.39
N ASP A 222 -13.08 11.12 0.52
CA ASP A 222 -12.12 12.18 0.84
C ASP A 222 -12.36 13.36 -0.11
N LYS A 223 -12.64 14.53 0.45
CA LYS A 223 -12.78 15.77 -0.31
C LYS A 223 -11.45 16.18 -0.93
N THR A 224 -11.36 16.06 -2.26
CA THR A 224 -10.11 16.34 -2.98
C THR A 224 -10.13 17.68 -3.73
N THR A 225 -9.03 18.43 -3.61
CA THR A 225 -8.79 19.67 -4.37
C THR A 225 -7.97 19.35 -5.62
N ILE A 226 -8.50 19.61 -6.82
CA ILE A 226 -7.84 19.24 -8.08
C ILE A 226 -7.07 20.40 -8.73
N SER A 227 -7.51 21.65 -8.53
CA SER A 227 -6.77 22.83 -9.01
C SER A 227 -6.94 24.03 -8.08
N VAL A 228 -5.81 24.51 -7.56
CA VAL A 228 -5.72 25.76 -6.78
C VAL A 228 -5.58 26.97 -7.71
N ALA A 229 -4.80 26.85 -8.79
CA ALA A 229 -4.40 27.98 -9.62
C ALA A 229 -5.50 28.54 -10.54
N THR A 230 -6.50 27.74 -10.93
CA THR A 230 -7.45 28.14 -11.99
C THR A 230 -8.91 28.29 -11.60
N ARG A 231 -9.35 27.90 -10.38
CA ARG A 231 -10.72 28.20 -9.84
C ARG A 231 -11.11 27.56 -8.47
N GLN A 232 -10.19 27.01 -7.67
CA GLN A 232 -10.56 26.19 -6.47
C GLN A 232 -11.62 25.13 -6.82
N ASN A 233 -11.27 24.24 -7.75
CA ASN A 233 -12.11 23.11 -8.13
C ASN A 233 -11.90 21.96 -7.16
N ASN A 234 -12.92 21.70 -6.34
CA ASN A 234 -12.96 20.62 -5.36
C ASN A 234 -14.06 19.64 -5.76
N TYR A 235 -13.80 18.36 -5.54
CA TYR A 235 -14.77 17.29 -5.77
C TYR A 235 -14.81 16.40 -4.53
N TYR A 236 -15.96 15.79 -4.30
CA TYR A 236 -16.16 14.91 -3.15
C TYR A 236 -16.54 13.50 -3.64
N PRO A 237 -15.55 12.70 -4.08
CA PRO A 237 -15.78 11.34 -4.54
C PRO A 237 -16.12 10.38 -3.38
N LEU A 238 -16.95 9.39 -3.68
CA LEU A 238 -17.27 8.25 -2.82
C LEU A 238 -16.80 6.96 -3.49
N TYR A 239 -16.04 6.16 -2.76
CA TYR A 239 -15.54 4.86 -3.20
C TYR A 239 -16.25 3.72 -2.49
N LEU A 240 -16.30 2.59 -3.17
CA LEU A 240 -16.85 1.34 -2.67
C LEU A 240 -15.87 0.19 -2.90
N SER A 241 -15.83 -0.72 -1.94
CA SER A 241 -15.19 -2.02 -2.02
C SER A 241 -16.00 -3.05 -1.24
N ILE A 242 -15.60 -4.32 -1.30
CA ILE A 242 -16.21 -5.42 -0.55
C ILE A 242 -15.17 -6.05 0.36
N GLY A 243 -15.52 -6.46 1.58
CA GLY A 243 -14.58 -7.10 2.49
C GLY A 243 -14.28 -8.57 2.19
N ASN A 244 -14.89 -9.16 1.16
CA ASN A 244 -14.58 -10.54 0.78
C ASN A 244 -13.25 -10.67 0.06
N ILE A 245 -12.76 -9.63 -0.63
CA ILE A 245 -11.49 -9.72 -1.37
C ILE A 245 -10.30 -9.63 -0.41
N HIS A 246 -9.22 -10.35 -0.71
CA HIS A 246 -8.01 -10.30 0.10
C HIS A 246 -7.36 -8.90 0.10
N ASN A 247 -6.59 -8.60 1.14
CA ASN A 247 -5.89 -7.31 1.30
C ASN A 247 -4.94 -7.02 0.12
N SER A 248 -4.33 -8.07 -0.45
CA SER A 248 -3.49 -7.98 -1.65
C SER A 248 -4.26 -7.37 -2.83
N VAL A 249 -5.52 -7.78 -3.04
CA VAL A 249 -6.38 -7.31 -4.13
C VAL A 249 -6.87 -5.89 -3.90
N HIS A 250 -7.21 -5.53 -2.66
CA HIS A 250 -7.54 -4.15 -2.30
C HIS A 250 -6.40 -3.17 -2.68
N ARG A 251 -5.15 -3.63 -2.61
CA ARG A 251 -3.94 -2.82 -2.90
C ARG A 251 -3.46 -2.94 -4.34
N ALA A 252 -3.76 -4.05 -5.01
CA ALA A 252 -3.37 -4.30 -6.39
C ALA A 252 -4.13 -3.40 -7.39
N HIS A 253 -3.63 -3.32 -8.62
CA HIS A 253 -4.26 -2.54 -9.69
C HIS A 253 -5.56 -3.16 -10.28
N CYS A 254 -6.06 -4.26 -9.71
CA CYS A 254 -7.16 -5.08 -10.24
C CYS A 254 -8.58 -4.55 -9.91
N ASN A 255 -8.79 -3.23 -9.81
CA ASN A 255 -10.13 -2.65 -9.56
C ASN A 255 -10.87 -3.13 -8.30
N GLY A 256 -10.17 -3.59 -7.26
CA GLY A 256 -10.78 -3.93 -5.95
C GLY A 256 -11.45 -2.76 -5.22
N VAL A 257 -11.21 -1.52 -5.64
CA VAL A 257 -11.90 -0.31 -5.15
C VAL A 257 -12.38 0.51 -6.35
N ILE A 258 -13.66 0.88 -6.33
CA ILE A 258 -14.39 1.52 -7.43
C ILE A 258 -14.95 2.87 -6.98
N LEU A 259 -14.91 3.87 -7.85
CA LEU A 259 -15.53 5.18 -7.63
C LEU A 259 -17.02 5.10 -7.97
N ILE A 260 -17.88 5.25 -6.97
CA ILE A 260 -19.34 5.07 -7.13
C ILE A 260 -20.13 6.37 -7.13
N ALA A 261 -19.62 7.48 -6.57
CA ALA A 261 -20.34 8.75 -6.61
C ALA A 261 -19.43 9.99 -6.57
N PHE A 262 -19.99 11.12 -7.02
CA PHE A 262 -19.52 12.47 -6.72
C PHE A 262 -20.60 13.20 -5.94
N LEU A 263 -20.35 13.42 -4.65
CA LEU A 263 -21.25 14.09 -3.74
C LEU A 263 -21.27 15.59 -4.01
N ALA A 264 -22.45 16.20 -3.79
CA ALA A 264 -22.63 17.63 -3.92
C ALA A 264 -21.84 18.39 -2.84
N MET A 265 -21.27 19.52 -3.25
CA MET A 265 -20.53 20.43 -2.36
C MET A 265 -21.16 21.82 -2.41
N PRO A 266 -22.13 22.11 -1.54
CA PRO A 266 -22.77 23.42 -1.50
C PRO A 266 -21.73 24.52 -1.28
N LYS A 267 -21.78 25.54 -2.13
CA LYS A 267 -20.99 26.77 -1.97
C LYS A 267 -21.95 27.90 -1.65
N THR A 268 -21.51 28.82 -0.80
CA THR A 268 -22.28 29.99 -0.44
C THR A 268 -21.35 31.20 -0.29
N THR A 269 -21.92 32.40 -0.16
CA THR A 269 -21.15 33.61 0.09
C THR A 269 -20.58 33.60 1.51
N ARG A 270 -19.53 34.38 1.76
CA ARG A 270 -18.88 34.49 3.08
C ARG A 270 -19.86 34.86 4.20
N GLU A 271 -20.91 35.61 3.87
CA GLU A 271 -21.96 36.01 4.81
C GLU A 271 -22.71 34.82 5.44
N TYR A 272 -22.95 33.77 4.67
CA TYR A 272 -23.71 32.60 5.14
C TYR A 272 -22.82 31.39 5.45
N ALA A 273 -21.55 31.42 5.04
CA ALA A 273 -20.65 30.28 5.14
C ALA A 273 -20.39 29.82 6.59
N SER A 274 -20.49 30.73 7.56
CA SER A 274 -20.32 30.46 8.99
C SER A 274 -21.63 30.36 9.77
N LYS A 275 -22.79 30.40 9.11
CA LYS A 275 -24.09 30.32 9.79
C LYS A 275 -24.47 28.85 10.02
N ASP A 276 -24.94 28.54 11.22
CA ASP A 276 -25.29 27.18 11.65
C ASP A 276 -26.28 26.49 10.70
N ASN A 277 -27.28 27.23 10.21
CA ASN A 277 -28.26 26.71 9.26
C ASN A 277 -27.63 26.14 7.98
N PHE A 278 -26.57 26.78 7.48
CA PHE A 278 -25.87 26.30 6.27
C PHE A 278 -24.95 25.11 6.59
N HIS A 279 -24.27 25.13 7.73
CA HIS A 279 -23.49 23.98 8.20
C HIS A 279 -24.38 22.74 8.35
N ARG A 280 -25.54 22.88 9.01
CA ARG A 280 -26.54 21.83 9.15
C ARG A 280 -27.03 21.32 7.79
N PHE A 281 -27.41 22.22 6.88
CA PHE A 281 -27.85 21.83 5.54
C PHE A 281 -26.78 21.00 4.81
N ARG A 282 -25.50 21.39 4.89
CA ARG A 282 -24.40 20.63 4.28
C ARG A 282 -24.27 19.22 4.87
N GLN A 283 -24.42 19.09 6.18
CA GLN A 283 -24.36 17.79 6.86
C GLN A 283 -25.57 16.92 6.50
N GLN A 284 -26.78 17.49 6.51
CA GLN A 284 -28.00 16.79 6.08
C GLN A 284 -27.95 16.33 4.62
N LEU A 285 -27.45 17.19 3.73
CA LEU A 285 -27.26 16.86 2.32
C LEU A 285 -26.31 15.66 2.16
N PHE A 286 -25.23 15.63 2.93
CA PHE A 286 -24.28 14.52 2.92
C PHE A 286 -24.93 13.19 3.33
N HIS A 287 -25.55 13.14 4.53
CA HIS A 287 -26.20 11.92 5.01
C HIS A 287 -27.37 11.48 4.14
N SER A 288 -28.21 12.41 3.68
CA SER A 288 -29.36 12.10 2.81
C SER A 288 -28.89 11.55 1.45
N SER A 289 -27.78 12.07 0.91
CA SER A 289 -27.20 11.58 -0.34
C SER A 289 -26.69 10.15 -0.19
N LEU A 290 -25.93 9.85 0.88
CA LEU A 290 -25.46 8.49 1.16
C LEU A 290 -26.63 7.52 1.38
N GLY A 291 -27.61 7.91 2.19
CA GLY A 291 -28.82 7.11 2.43
C GLY A 291 -29.59 6.82 1.14
N ARG A 292 -29.67 7.79 0.21
CA ARG A 292 -30.32 7.61 -1.10
C ARG A 292 -29.55 6.67 -2.02
N ILE A 293 -28.22 6.83 -2.11
CA ILE A 293 -27.33 6.03 -2.96
C ILE A 293 -27.33 4.57 -2.51
N LEU A 294 -27.17 4.33 -1.20
CA LEU A 294 -27.01 2.98 -0.64
C LEU A 294 -28.34 2.25 -0.43
N LYS A 295 -29.49 2.92 -0.65
CA LYS A 295 -30.84 2.36 -0.45
C LYS A 295 -31.05 1.04 -1.20
N THR A 296 -30.36 0.83 -2.32
CA THR A 296 -30.50 -0.37 -3.17
C THR A 296 -30.09 -1.65 -2.43
N PHE A 297 -29.24 -1.59 -1.40
CA PHE A 297 -28.87 -2.76 -0.60
C PHE A 297 -29.93 -3.21 0.42
N LYS A 298 -30.89 -2.36 0.80
CA LYS A 298 -31.83 -2.67 1.90
C LYS A 298 -32.55 -4.02 1.76
N PRO A 299 -33.06 -4.41 0.57
CA PRO A 299 -33.69 -5.71 0.40
C PRO A 299 -32.72 -6.87 0.68
N GLY A 300 -31.51 -6.81 0.11
CA GLY A 300 -30.47 -7.84 0.26
C GLY A 300 -29.77 -7.87 1.63
N MET A 301 -30.01 -6.88 2.49
CA MET A 301 -29.60 -6.92 3.90
C MET A 301 -30.55 -7.72 4.78
N ALA A 302 -31.83 -7.78 4.38
CA ALA A 302 -32.88 -8.43 5.15
C ALA A 302 -33.14 -9.86 4.69
N LYS A 303 -33.02 -10.14 3.38
CA LYS A 303 -33.20 -11.46 2.80
C LYS A 303 -32.06 -11.79 1.85
N PRO A 304 -31.62 -13.06 1.78
CA PRO A 304 -30.58 -13.44 0.83
C PRO A 304 -31.05 -13.25 -0.61
N GLU A 305 -30.15 -12.82 -1.49
CA GLU A 305 -30.36 -12.82 -2.94
C GLU A 305 -29.41 -13.78 -3.64
N VAL A 306 -29.81 -14.29 -4.80
CA VAL A 306 -28.98 -15.19 -5.60
C VAL A 306 -28.06 -14.35 -6.49
N THR A 307 -26.74 -14.49 -6.32
CA THR A 307 -25.73 -13.70 -7.03
C THR A 307 -24.67 -14.60 -7.65
N LEU A 308 -24.24 -14.26 -8.88
CA LEU A 308 -23.17 -14.96 -9.59
C LEU A 308 -21.79 -14.52 -9.09
N PHE A 309 -20.89 -15.48 -8.89
CA PHE A 309 -19.50 -15.23 -8.52
C PHE A 309 -18.51 -15.52 -9.66
N GLY A 310 -17.28 -15.04 -9.50
CA GLY A 310 -16.20 -15.17 -10.49
C GLY A 310 -15.79 -16.61 -10.77
N ASP A 311 -16.06 -17.53 -9.84
CA ASP A 311 -15.84 -18.97 -10.00
C ASP A 311 -16.92 -19.65 -10.86
N GLY A 312 -17.97 -18.92 -11.25
CA GLY A 312 -19.08 -19.40 -12.07
C GLY A 312 -20.26 -19.98 -11.29
N HIS A 313 -20.17 -20.08 -9.96
CA HIS A 313 -21.29 -20.54 -9.14
C HIS A 313 -22.19 -19.37 -8.74
N TYR A 314 -23.47 -19.68 -8.46
CA TYR A 314 -24.35 -18.76 -7.76
C TYR A 314 -24.28 -19.05 -6.27
N GLN A 315 -24.48 -18.00 -5.46
CA GLN A 315 -24.57 -18.12 -4.01
C GLN A 315 -25.70 -17.25 -3.49
N HIS A 316 -26.30 -17.67 -2.37
CA HIS A 316 -27.15 -16.80 -1.57
C HIS A 316 -26.28 -15.77 -0.86
N VAL A 317 -26.58 -14.49 -1.05
CA VAL A 317 -25.79 -13.37 -0.54
C VAL A 317 -26.64 -12.50 0.38
N VAL A 318 -26.09 -12.20 1.55
CA VAL A 318 -26.62 -11.19 2.47
C VAL A 318 -25.63 -10.03 2.55
N TYR A 319 -26.08 -8.82 2.29
CA TYR A 319 -25.24 -7.62 2.37
C TYR A 319 -25.24 -7.01 3.78
N GLY A 320 -24.19 -6.25 4.10
CA GLY A 320 -24.13 -5.39 5.27
C GLY A 320 -23.23 -4.19 5.02
N LEU A 321 -23.46 -3.07 5.71
CA LEU A 321 -22.51 -1.96 5.69
C LEU A 321 -21.33 -2.31 6.60
N GLY A 322 -20.14 -2.34 6.03
CA GLY A 322 -18.88 -2.53 6.72
C GLY A 322 -18.19 -1.18 7.00
N PRO A 323 -16.86 -1.19 7.20
CA PRO A 323 -16.14 0.00 7.60
C PRO A 323 -16.23 1.17 6.64
N TYR A 324 -16.14 2.37 7.22
CA TYR A 324 -16.02 3.62 6.50
C TYR A 324 -14.63 4.22 6.72
N ILE A 325 -13.87 4.36 5.62
CA ILE A 325 -12.53 4.94 5.57
C ILE A 325 -12.65 6.44 5.31
N ALA A 326 -12.26 7.25 6.29
CA ALA A 326 -12.40 8.70 6.27
C ALA A 326 -11.31 9.36 7.14
N ASP A 327 -10.95 10.61 6.83
CA ASP A 327 -10.13 11.44 7.72
C ASP A 327 -10.93 11.87 8.95
N TYR A 328 -10.29 12.54 9.91
CA TYR A 328 -10.94 12.88 11.17
C TYR A 328 -12.15 13.82 11.00
N GLU A 329 -12.04 14.83 10.14
CA GLU A 329 -13.12 15.76 9.84
C GLU A 329 -14.33 15.04 9.23
N GLU A 330 -14.10 14.10 8.32
CA GLU A 330 -15.15 13.26 7.74
C GLU A 330 -15.68 12.20 8.72
N GLN A 331 -14.85 11.62 9.58
CA GLN A 331 -15.29 10.74 10.67
C GLN A 331 -16.23 11.48 11.63
N ALA A 332 -15.91 12.73 11.97
CA ALA A 332 -16.74 13.56 12.82
C ALA A 332 -18.09 13.89 12.15
N LEU A 333 -18.06 14.17 10.83
CA LEU A 333 -19.26 14.34 10.02
C LEU A 333 -20.13 13.06 10.02
N LEU A 334 -19.54 11.90 9.72
CA LEU A 334 -20.22 10.61 9.62
C LEU A 334 -20.91 10.21 10.93
N THR A 335 -20.23 10.39 12.06
CA THR A 335 -20.71 10.04 13.40
C THR A 335 -21.58 11.12 14.05
N CYS A 336 -21.81 12.24 13.36
CA CYS A 336 -22.53 13.41 13.86
C CYS A 336 -22.02 13.91 15.22
N ILE A 337 -20.69 13.97 15.38
CA ILE A 337 -20.05 14.49 16.60
C ILE A 337 -19.52 15.91 16.38
N VAL A 338 -19.30 16.62 17.48
CA VAL A 338 -18.66 17.93 17.49
C VAL A 338 -17.14 17.77 17.26
N HIS A 339 -16.55 18.70 16.52
CA HIS A 339 -15.10 18.71 16.29
C HIS A 339 -14.33 18.78 17.63
N ASN A 340 -13.16 18.14 17.68
CA ASN A 340 -12.33 17.84 18.87
C ASN A 340 -12.85 16.75 19.83
N TRP A 341 -13.90 16.01 19.47
CA TRP A 341 -14.34 14.83 20.21
C TRP A 341 -13.93 13.54 19.51
N CYS A 342 -13.87 12.44 20.26
CA CYS A 342 -13.61 11.14 19.67
C CYS A 342 -14.88 10.55 19.01
N PRO A 343 -14.80 10.07 17.76
CA PRO A 343 -15.91 9.37 17.10
C PRO A 343 -16.22 8.00 17.68
N ARG A 344 -15.34 7.41 18.49
CA ARG A 344 -15.50 6.03 18.98
C ARG A 344 -15.67 5.88 20.48
N CYS A 345 -15.27 6.87 21.26
CA CYS A 345 -15.39 6.82 22.72
C CYS A 345 -15.98 8.11 23.30
N LEU A 346 -16.38 8.01 24.56
CA LEU A 346 -16.98 9.06 25.37
C LEU A 346 -15.93 9.89 26.12
N ALA A 347 -14.65 9.79 25.76
CA ALA A 347 -13.60 10.60 26.35
C ALA A 347 -13.93 12.08 26.15
N TYR A 348 -13.78 12.85 27.23
CA TYR A 348 -14.12 14.27 27.21
C TYR A 348 -13.09 15.05 26.41
N ARG A 349 -13.51 16.03 25.60
CA ARG A 349 -12.63 16.77 24.66
C ARG A 349 -11.39 17.41 25.28
N SER A 350 -11.40 17.73 26.58
CA SER A 350 -10.24 18.31 27.27
C SER A 350 -9.34 17.26 27.93
N ASN A 351 -9.78 16.00 28.02
CA ASN A 351 -9.04 14.86 28.56
C ASN A 351 -9.28 13.61 27.71
N LEU A 352 -8.82 13.63 26.46
CA LEU A 352 -9.01 12.49 25.55
C LEU A 352 -8.21 11.26 26.01
N ASP A 353 -7.14 11.44 26.77
CA ASP A 353 -6.30 10.34 27.25
C ASP A 353 -6.86 9.60 28.47
N ASP A 354 -8.13 9.78 28.82
CA ASP A 354 -8.78 8.97 29.87
C ASP A 354 -8.88 7.50 29.46
N ASP A 355 -8.15 6.62 30.16
CA ASP A 355 -8.13 5.17 29.92
C ASP A 355 -9.47 4.50 30.28
N ASN A 356 -10.36 5.17 31.02
CA ASN A 356 -11.67 4.64 31.42
C ASN A 356 -12.82 5.06 30.50
N ALA A 357 -12.52 5.74 29.39
CA ALA A 357 -13.53 6.20 28.46
C ALA A 357 -14.29 5.03 27.81
N LEU A 358 -15.60 4.98 28.01
CA LEU A 358 -16.47 3.99 27.38
C LEU A 358 -16.65 4.25 25.89
N HIS A 359 -17.06 3.22 25.14
CA HIS A 359 -17.35 3.33 23.72
C HIS A 359 -18.66 4.05 23.42
N ARG A 360 -18.69 4.75 22.28
CA ARG A 360 -19.95 5.23 21.68
C ARG A 360 -20.64 4.05 21.01
N CYS A 361 -21.95 4.00 21.15
CA CYS A 361 -22.82 3.12 20.38
C CYS A 361 -24.11 3.86 20.06
N ARG A 362 -24.81 3.40 19.04
CA ARG A 362 -26.08 3.96 18.57
C ARG A 362 -27.10 4.03 19.70
N ASN A 363 -27.26 2.94 20.45
CA ASN A 363 -28.24 2.87 21.54
C ASN A 363 -28.00 3.96 22.60
N HIS A 364 -26.73 4.20 22.96
CA HIS A 364 -26.38 5.25 23.91
C HIS A 364 -26.66 6.65 23.33
N ALA A 365 -26.27 6.89 22.07
CA ALA A 365 -26.52 8.18 21.42
C ALA A 365 -28.03 8.48 21.29
N GLU A 366 -28.84 7.51 20.87
CA GLU A 366 -30.30 7.67 20.74
C GLU A 366 -30.96 7.94 22.10
N MET A 367 -30.52 7.26 23.16
CA MET A 367 -30.98 7.53 24.54
C MET A 367 -30.62 8.95 25.01
N LEU A 368 -29.42 9.45 24.70
CA LEU A 368 -29.07 10.83 25.04
C LEU A 368 -29.91 11.84 24.26
N ILE A 369 -30.12 11.59 22.96
CA ILE A 369 -30.91 12.44 22.08
C ILE A 369 -32.37 12.54 22.54
N SER A 370 -32.94 11.46 23.10
CA SER A 370 -34.32 11.49 23.61
C SER A 370 -34.48 12.25 24.94
N GLU A 371 -33.43 12.31 25.76
CA GLU A 371 -33.50 12.82 27.13
C GLU A 371 -32.99 14.26 27.28
N PHE A 372 -32.01 14.68 26.48
CA PHE A 372 -31.33 15.97 26.65
C PHE A 372 -31.66 16.97 25.54
N ALA A 373 -31.59 18.27 25.89
CA ALA A 373 -31.67 19.36 24.93
C ALA A 373 -30.40 19.43 24.05
N PHE A 374 -30.52 20.03 22.85
CA PHE A 374 -29.44 20.05 21.86
C PHE A 374 -28.17 20.78 22.30
N ASP A 375 -28.29 21.82 23.14
CA ASP A 375 -27.15 22.54 23.73
C ASP A 375 -26.36 21.64 24.68
N VAL A 376 -27.06 20.90 25.55
CA VAL A 376 -26.43 19.93 26.46
C VAL A 376 -25.76 18.80 25.68
N LEU A 377 -26.41 18.28 24.63
CA LEU A 377 -25.82 17.25 23.76
C LEU A 377 -24.53 17.73 23.09
N TRP A 378 -24.51 18.98 22.64
CA TRP A 378 -23.35 19.58 21.98
C TRP A 378 -22.19 19.80 22.95
N ASP A 379 -22.45 20.42 24.11
CA ASP A 379 -21.40 20.86 25.03
C ASP A 379 -20.88 19.73 25.93
N GLU A 380 -21.76 18.87 26.44
CA GLU A 380 -21.41 17.84 27.44
C GLU A 380 -21.12 16.46 26.83
N TYR A 381 -21.72 16.14 25.68
CA TYR A 381 -21.60 14.81 25.05
C TYR A 381 -20.95 14.84 23.67
N GLY A 382 -20.75 16.03 23.09
CA GLY A 382 -20.17 16.22 21.76
C GLY A 382 -21.02 15.63 20.65
N ILE A 383 -22.35 15.59 20.79
CA ILE A 383 -23.29 15.05 19.80
C ILE A 383 -24.04 16.19 19.10
N VAL A 384 -24.11 16.13 17.78
CA VAL A 384 -24.95 17.02 16.96
C VAL A 384 -26.36 16.44 16.89
N GLY A 385 -27.18 16.70 17.91
CA GLY A 385 -28.51 16.09 18.07
C GLY A 385 -29.55 16.43 17.00
N GLU A 386 -29.28 17.44 16.15
CA GLU A 386 -30.15 17.85 15.04
C GLU A 386 -29.97 16.98 13.77
N LEU A 387 -29.04 16.02 13.79
CA LEU A 387 -28.70 15.14 12.68
C LEU A 387 -28.93 13.68 13.04
N VAL A 388 -29.26 12.89 12.02
CA VAL A 388 -29.35 11.44 12.12
C VAL A 388 -28.33 10.86 11.15
N PRO A 389 -27.36 10.05 11.62
CA PRO A 389 -26.43 9.35 10.74
C PRO A 389 -27.18 8.48 9.72
N PHE A 390 -26.72 8.49 8.46
CA PHE A 390 -27.38 7.74 7.38
C PHE A 390 -27.44 6.23 7.65
N THR A 391 -26.51 5.69 8.45
CA THR A 391 -26.46 4.26 8.76
C THR A 391 -27.64 3.82 9.63
N ASN A 392 -28.30 4.76 10.34
CA ASN A 392 -29.45 4.44 11.18
C ASN A 392 -30.62 3.84 10.40
N ASP A 393 -30.67 4.13 9.09
CA ASP A 393 -31.65 3.62 8.13
C ASP A 393 -31.35 2.20 7.62
N PHE A 394 -30.22 1.60 8.00
CA PHE A 394 -29.74 0.30 7.51
C PHE A 394 -29.62 -0.73 8.65
N LEU A 395 -29.80 -2.01 8.30
CA LEU A 395 -29.71 -3.11 9.26
C LEU A 395 -28.24 -3.35 9.64
N ARG A 396 -27.98 -3.56 10.94
CA ARG A 396 -26.66 -3.91 11.49
C ARG A 396 -25.56 -2.88 11.14
N ALA A 397 -25.91 -1.61 11.04
CA ALA A 397 -24.99 -0.53 10.65
C ALA A 397 -24.85 0.55 11.73
N ASP A 398 -24.14 0.25 12.82
CA ASP A 398 -23.81 1.26 13.83
C ASP A 398 -22.58 2.06 13.39
N ILE A 399 -22.75 3.35 13.08
CA ILE A 399 -21.64 4.17 12.58
C ILE A 399 -20.47 4.27 13.56
N TYR A 400 -20.72 4.24 14.87
CA TYR A 400 -19.67 4.34 15.89
C TYR A 400 -18.76 3.10 15.91
N GLU A 401 -19.29 1.97 15.44
CA GLU A 401 -18.55 0.71 15.25
C GLU A 401 -17.84 0.65 13.90
N LEU A 402 -18.44 1.24 12.86
CA LEU A 402 -17.99 1.15 11.47
C LEU A 402 -16.88 2.14 11.09
N ILE A 403 -16.46 3.07 11.95
CA ILE A 403 -15.33 3.95 11.60
C ILE A 403 -14.02 3.16 11.53
N ALA A 404 -13.40 3.16 10.33
CA ALA A 404 -12.11 2.53 10.10
C ALA A 404 -10.94 3.37 10.64
N PRO A 405 -9.82 2.74 11.06
CA PRO A 405 -8.60 3.47 11.39
C PRO A 405 -8.00 4.14 10.15
N ASP A 406 -7.48 5.36 10.30
CA ASP A 406 -6.82 6.07 9.20
C ASP A 406 -5.31 6.25 9.47
N LEU A 407 -4.52 5.30 8.97
CA LEU A 407 -3.07 5.32 9.10
C LEU A 407 -2.41 6.52 8.42
N LEU A 408 -2.98 7.06 7.34
CA LEU A 408 -2.36 8.16 6.62
C LEU A 408 -2.63 9.50 7.31
N HIS A 409 -3.89 9.82 7.59
CA HIS A 409 -4.23 11.13 8.13
C HIS A 409 -4.04 11.20 9.64
N GLN A 410 -4.39 10.16 10.41
CA GLN A 410 -4.23 10.20 11.88
C GLN A 410 -2.78 9.96 12.30
N ILE A 411 -2.12 8.95 11.72
CA ILE A 411 -0.79 8.51 12.19
C ILE A 411 0.34 9.24 11.44
N ILE A 412 0.40 9.14 10.11
CA ILE A 412 1.52 9.73 9.34
C ILE A 412 1.44 11.25 9.27
N LYS A 413 0.31 11.80 8.81
CA LYS A 413 0.18 13.25 8.64
C LYS A 413 -0.06 13.92 9.98
N GLY A 414 -1.07 13.48 10.74
CA GLY A 414 -1.44 14.04 12.04
C GLY A 414 -0.35 13.85 13.09
N THR A 415 -0.19 12.62 13.60
CA THR A 415 0.69 12.38 14.75
C THR A 415 2.17 12.61 14.43
N PHE A 416 2.69 12.04 13.35
CA PHE A 416 4.11 12.22 13.02
C PHE A 416 4.41 13.65 12.53
N LYS A 417 3.79 14.07 11.42
CA LYS A 417 4.18 15.31 10.73
C LYS A 417 3.62 16.57 11.40
N ASP A 418 2.32 16.61 11.71
CA ASP A 418 1.66 17.82 12.25
C ASP A 418 1.89 17.98 13.75
N HIS A 419 2.14 16.90 14.49
CA HIS A 419 2.44 16.97 15.92
C HIS A 419 3.93 16.80 16.19
N LEU A 420 4.49 15.60 16.08
CA LEU A 420 5.84 15.32 16.58
C LEU A 420 6.95 16.15 15.89
N VAL A 421 6.94 16.24 14.55
CA VAL A 421 7.95 17.04 13.82
C VAL A 421 7.80 18.53 14.13
N GLU A 422 6.58 19.05 14.22
CA GLU A 422 6.31 20.44 14.60
C GLU A 422 6.74 20.73 16.05
N TRP A 423 6.54 19.77 16.96
CA TRP A 423 6.94 19.90 18.35
C TRP A 423 8.46 19.92 18.54
N VAL A 424 9.21 19.18 17.72
CA VAL A 424 10.68 19.27 17.70
C VAL A 424 11.13 20.67 17.26
N GLU A 425 10.52 21.24 16.23
CA GLU A 425 10.82 22.61 15.79
C GLU A 425 10.54 23.63 16.91
N LYS A 426 9.35 23.54 17.52
CA LYS A 426 8.98 24.38 18.67
C LYS A 426 9.94 24.21 19.86
N TYR A 427 10.33 22.98 20.18
CA TYR A 427 11.29 22.68 21.23
C TYR A 427 12.63 23.39 21.00
N LEU A 428 13.16 23.30 19.77
CA LEU A 428 14.43 23.95 19.41
C LEU A 428 14.33 25.47 19.52
N CYS A 429 13.23 26.07 19.06
CA CYS A 429 13.00 27.51 19.20
C CYS A 429 12.90 27.95 20.66
N LEU A 430 12.17 27.21 21.50
CA LEU A 430 12.04 27.50 22.93
C LEU A 430 13.37 27.37 23.68
N THR A 431 14.19 26.38 23.32
CA THR A 431 15.43 26.07 24.04
C THR A 431 16.60 26.95 23.60
N HIS A 432 16.69 27.29 22.31
CA HIS A 432 17.86 27.94 21.73
C HIS A 432 17.59 29.33 21.11
N GLY A 433 16.33 29.72 20.97
CA GLY A 433 15.91 30.91 20.22
C GLY A 433 15.94 30.70 18.71
N ASP A 434 15.16 31.50 17.98
CA ASP A 434 14.86 31.28 16.55
C ASP A 434 16.11 31.15 15.66
N SER A 435 17.11 32.02 15.87
CA SER A 435 18.32 32.02 15.03
C SER A 435 19.09 30.71 15.16
N ARG A 436 19.32 30.24 16.38
CA ARG A 436 20.08 29.01 16.62
C ARG A 436 19.25 27.77 16.29
N ALA A 437 17.94 27.81 16.51
CA ALA A 437 17.03 26.75 16.11
C ALA A 437 17.08 26.54 14.59
N ASN A 438 17.03 27.61 13.79
CA ASN A 438 17.15 27.52 12.33
C ASN A 438 18.49 26.89 11.88
N GLU A 439 19.61 27.23 12.53
CA GLU A 439 20.89 26.60 12.22
C GLU A 439 20.89 25.09 12.50
N ILE A 440 20.25 24.67 13.60
CA ILE A 440 20.10 23.24 13.95
C ILE A 440 19.17 22.54 12.95
N LEU A 441 18.05 23.16 12.58
CA LEU A 441 17.13 22.62 11.59
C LEU A 441 17.79 22.45 10.22
N ASP A 442 18.61 23.41 9.80
CA ASP A 442 19.42 23.31 8.58
C ASP A 442 20.42 22.14 8.65
N ASP A 443 20.95 21.83 9.84
CA ASP A 443 21.88 20.72 10.04
C ASP A 443 21.15 19.37 10.01
N ILE A 444 19.98 19.25 10.68
CA ILE A 444 19.08 18.09 10.56
C ILE A 444 18.73 17.85 9.08
N ASP A 445 18.40 18.90 8.35
CA ASP A 445 18.08 18.84 6.93
C ASP A 445 19.26 18.37 6.08
N ARG A 446 20.48 18.77 6.43
CA ARG A 446 21.73 18.25 5.82
C ARG A 446 21.97 16.80 6.16
N TRP A 447 21.72 16.37 7.40
CA TRP A 447 21.85 14.97 7.81
C TRP A 447 20.90 14.08 7.01
N ILE A 448 19.65 14.51 6.85
CA ILE A 448 18.68 13.82 5.99
C ILE A 448 19.17 13.78 4.53
N ALA A 449 19.71 14.90 4.02
CA ALA A 449 20.21 14.98 2.65
C ALA A 449 21.44 14.08 2.41
N ALA A 450 22.28 13.85 3.42
CA ALA A 450 23.50 13.05 3.36
C ALA A 450 23.26 11.52 3.41
N VAL A 451 22.04 11.08 3.71
CA VAL A 451 21.67 9.65 3.71
C VAL A 451 21.89 9.04 2.33
N ALA A 452 22.52 7.86 2.29
CA ALA A 452 22.81 7.15 1.06
C ALA A 452 21.51 6.77 0.29
N PRO A 453 21.55 6.69 -1.05
CA PRO A 453 20.39 6.24 -1.81
C PRO A 453 19.98 4.81 -1.44
N PHE A 454 18.67 4.57 -1.31
CA PHE A 454 18.10 3.24 -1.05
C PHE A 454 16.88 3.00 -1.96
N PRO A 455 16.65 1.78 -2.48
CA PRO A 455 15.49 1.49 -3.32
C PRO A 455 14.17 1.93 -2.67
N ARG A 456 13.28 2.57 -3.45
CA ARG A 456 11.97 3.10 -3.02
C ARG A 456 12.00 4.12 -1.86
N LEU A 457 13.17 4.56 -1.40
CA LEU A 457 13.29 5.66 -0.44
C LEU A 457 13.42 6.98 -1.19
N ARG A 458 12.46 7.88 -0.98
CA ARG A 458 12.50 9.23 -1.56
C ARG A 458 13.64 10.03 -0.94
N ARG A 459 14.44 10.68 -1.78
CA ARG A 459 15.53 11.55 -1.33
C ARG A 459 15.03 12.96 -1.02
N PHE A 460 15.72 13.61 -0.09
CA PHE A 460 15.49 15.00 0.31
C PHE A 460 16.74 15.84 0.08
N PRO A 461 17.03 16.28 -1.16
CA PRO A 461 18.28 17.00 -1.47
C PRO A 461 18.45 18.32 -0.71
N GLN A 462 17.33 18.92 -0.27
CA GLN A 462 17.28 20.19 0.47
C GLN A 462 16.65 20.01 1.85
N GLY A 463 16.63 18.79 2.39
CA GLY A 463 15.97 18.50 3.66
C GLY A 463 14.46 18.69 3.61
N ARG A 464 13.88 19.34 4.63
CA ARG A 464 12.43 19.42 4.90
C ARG A 464 11.77 20.70 4.37
N HIS A 465 12.51 21.62 3.75
CA HIS A 465 11.98 22.92 3.28
C HIS A 465 11.10 22.84 2.01
N PHE A 466 9.97 22.10 2.07
CA PHE A 466 8.96 22.05 1.00
C PHE A 466 7.76 22.95 1.31
N LYS A 467 7.29 23.67 0.29
CA LYS A 467 6.04 24.46 0.38
C LYS A 467 4.79 23.60 0.46
N GLN A 468 4.82 22.37 -0.08
CA GLN A 468 3.68 21.46 -0.09
C GLN A 468 4.17 20.04 0.17
N TRP A 469 3.69 19.45 1.27
CA TRP A 469 3.98 18.07 1.65
C TRP A 469 2.90 17.12 1.11
N THR A 470 3.32 16.00 0.55
CA THR A 470 2.43 14.88 0.20
C THR A 470 2.53 13.77 1.25
N GLY A 471 1.56 12.83 1.26
CA GLY A 471 1.59 11.67 2.15
C GLY A 471 2.86 10.82 1.95
N ASP A 472 3.36 10.71 0.72
CA ASP A 472 4.58 9.96 0.43
C ASP A 472 5.85 10.68 0.89
N ASP A 473 5.85 12.03 0.93
CA ASP A 473 6.95 12.78 1.52
C ASP A 473 7.02 12.52 3.04
N SER A 474 5.88 12.54 3.73
CA SER A 474 5.83 12.24 5.16
C SER A 474 6.28 10.80 5.46
N LYS A 475 5.82 9.81 4.68
CA LYS A 475 6.28 8.41 4.81
C LYS A 475 7.78 8.28 4.61
N ALA A 476 8.35 8.96 3.62
CA ALA A 476 9.79 8.89 3.36
C ALA A 476 10.59 9.57 4.49
N LEU A 477 10.11 10.70 5.02
CA LEU A 477 10.75 11.39 6.13
C LEU A 477 10.79 10.50 7.39
N MET A 478 9.70 9.80 7.72
CA MET A 478 9.64 8.87 8.87
C MET A 478 10.79 7.87 8.91
N LYS A 479 11.25 7.41 7.74
CA LYS A 479 12.30 6.39 7.61
C LYS A 479 13.70 6.89 7.93
N VAL A 480 13.92 8.20 7.95
CA VAL A 480 15.24 8.83 8.11
C VAL A 480 15.30 9.87 9.22
N TYR A 481 14.16 10.27 9.77
CA TYR A 481 14.09 11.38 10.73
C TYR A 481 14.64 11.02 12.12
N LEU A 482 14.42 9.79 12.61
CA LEU A 482 14.82 9.39 13.95
C LEU A 482 16.35 9.54 14.19
N PRO A 483 17.24 9.00 13.32
CA PRO A 483 18.67 9.26 13.47
C PRO A 483 19.06 10.72 13.19
N ALA A 484 18.25 11.46 12.43
CA ALA A 484 18.56 12.84 12.05
C ALA A 484 18.36 13.84 13.20
N ILE A 485 17.57 13.50 14.22
CA ILE A 485 17.37 14.35 15.41
C ILE A 485 18.27 13.95 16.58
N GLU A 486 18.82 12.73 16.54
CA GLU A 486 19.65 12.20 17.62
C GLU A 486 20.94 13.01 17.77
N GLY A 487 21.15 13.60 18.96
CA GLY A 487 22.28 14.49 19.25
C GLY A 487 21.90 15.97 19.30
N HIS A 488 20.80 16.36 18.63
CA HIS A 488 20.25 17.72 18.67
C HIS A 488 19.10 17.91 19.67
N VAL A 489 18.45 16.82 20.08
CA VAL A 489 17.33 16.83 21.04
C VAL A 489 17.61 15.90 22.24
N PRO A 490 16.90 16.08 23.38
CA PRO A 490 16.95 15.16 24.52
C PRO A 490 16.62 13.72 24.11
N LYS A 491 17.21 12.76 24.84
CA LYS A 491 17.03 11.33 24.57
C LYS A 491 15.56 10.92 24.63
N GLU A 492 14.79 11.51 25.54
CA GLU A 492 13.37 11.24 25.73
C GLU A 492 12.56 11.59 24.47
N ILE A 493 12.94 12.65 23.74
CA ILE A 493 12.31 12.98 22.45
C ILE A 493 12.62 11.88 21.44
N VAL A 494 13.88 11.44 21.34
CA VAL A 494 14.28 10.35 20.43
C VAL A 494 13.53 9.05 20.76
N CYS A 495 13.43 8.69 22.05
CA CYS A 495 12.65 7.53 22.52
C CYS A 495 11.16 7.65 22.17
N THR A 496 10.59 8.87 22.21
CA THR A 496 9.20 9.13 21.78
C THR A 496 9.02 8.76 20.30
N PHE A 497 9.93 9.21 19.43
CA PHE A 497 9.89 8.87 18.00
C PHE A 497 10.12 7.38 17.76
N ARG A 498 11.04 6.74 18.50
CA ARG A 498 11.26 5.30 18.43
C ARG A 498 9.97 4.53 18.75
N ALA A 499 9.36 4.77 19.90
CA ALA A 499 8.14 4.10 20.33
C ALA A 499 7.00 4.31 19.34
N PHE A 500 6.85 5.53 18.83
CA PHE A 500 5.89 5.85 17.79
C PHE A 500 6.14 5.09 16.47
N LEU A 501 7.40 5.00 16.02
CA LEU A 501 7.75 4.26 14.82
C LEU A 501 7.53 2.75 14.99
N GLU A 502 7.88 2.18 16.15
CA GLU A 502 7.61 0.77 16.46
C GLU A 502 6.09 0.49 16.37
N PHE A 503 5.26 1.32 17.02
CA PHE A 503 3.80 1.26 16.87
C PHE A 503 3.37 1.33 15.39
N CYS A 504 3.87 2.30 14.63
CA CYS A 504 3.49 2.48 13.22
C CYS A 504 3.81 1.27 12.33
N TYR A 505 4.95 0.62 12.58
CA TYR A 505 5.40 -0.52 11.80
C TYR A 505 4.68 -1.81 12.18
N ILE A 506 4.37 -2.01 13.46
CA ILE A 506 3.58 -3.15 13.93
C ILE A 506 2.17 -3.13 13.34
N VAL A 507 1.44 -2.01 13.46
CA VAL A 507 0.05 -1.87 12.96
C VAL A 507 -0.07 -2.13 11.45
N ARG A 508 1.01 -1.94 10.69
CA ARG A 508 1.04 -2.09 9.23
C ARG A 508 1.47 -3.46 8.75
N ARG A 509 1.77 -4.39 9.64
CA ARG A 509 2.04 -5.76 9.24
C ARG A 509 0.84 -6.33 8.48
N ASN A 510 1.11 -7.13 7.46
CA ASN A 510 0.04 -7.79 6.71
C ASN A 510 -0.69 -8.82 7.57
N VAL A 511 0.04 -9.43 8.51
CA VAL A 511 -0.49 -10.39 9.46
C VAL A 511 -0.16 -9.90 10.86
N LEU A 512 -1.15 -9.92 11.74
CA LEU A 512 -1.00 -9.68 13.16
C LEU A 512 -1.22 -10.98 13.92
N THR A 513 -0.43 -11.20 14.96
CA THR A 513 -0.56 -12.27 15.95
C THR A 513 -0.90 -11.69 17.32
N GLU A 514 -1.27 -12.53 18.28
CA GLU A 514 -1.51 -12.06 19.66
C GLU A 514 -0.28 -11.37 20.26
N LYS A 515 0.92 -11.91 20.02
CA LYS A 515 2.18 -11.30 20.45
C LYS A 515 2.36 -9.90 19.85
N ASP A 516 2.04 -9.72 18.57
CA ASP A 516 2.20 -8.42 17.92
C ASP A 516 1.27 -7.36 18.54
N LEU A 517 0.14 -7.77 19.12
CA LEU A 517 -0.76 -6.86 19.83
C LEU A 517 -0.23 -6.47 21.20
N ASP A 518 0.46 -7.38 21.88
CA ASP A 518 1.15 -7.07 23.14
C ASP A 518 2.31 -6.11 22.87
N ASP A 519 3.10 -6.37 21.82
CA ASP A 519 4.17 -5.47 21.36
C ASP A 519 3.59 -4.09 20.96
N LEU A 520 2.38 -4.05 20.39
CA LEU A 520 1.69 -2.82 20.01
C LEU A 520 1.31 -1.97 21.24
N ASP A 521 0.74 -2.60 22.26
CA ASP A 521 0.39 -1.93 23.53
C ASP A 521 1.62 -1.45 24.28
N GLU A 522 2.68 -2.27 24.28
CA GLU A 522 3.95 -1.90 24.87
C GLU A 522 4.53 -0.65 24.16
N ALA A 523 4.57 -0.64 22.83
CA ALA A 523 5.02 0.51 22.06
C ALA A 523 4.18 1.77 22.34
N LEU A 524 2.85 1.62 22.47
CA LEU A 524 1.95 2.72 22.81
C LEU A 524 2.18 3.23 24.23
N ALA A 525 2.39 2.35 25.21
CA ALA A 525 2.71 2.71 26.58
C ALA A 525 4.06 3.45 26.67
N TRP A 526 5.08 3.00 25.94
CA TRP A 526 6.35 3.72 25.83
C TRP A 526 6.19 5.08 25.19
N PHE A 527 5.36 5.20 24.15
CA PHE A 527 5.06 6.49 23.53
C PHE A 527 4.44 7.47 24.53
N TYR A 528 3.40 7.07 25.25
CA TYR A 528 2.77 7.89 26.29
C TYR A 528 3.70 8.20 27.47
N ARG A 529 4.66 7.33 27.77
CA ARG A 529 5.65 7.62 28.81
C ARG A 529 6.64 8.70 28.38
N TYR A 530 7.17 8.61 27.16
CA TYR A 530 8.24 9.51 26.72
C TYR A 530 7.72 10.83 26.18
N HIS A 531 6.51 10.88 25.59
CA HIS A 531 5.98 12.10 24.99
C HIS A 531 5.75 13.23 26.01
N GLU A 532 5.66 12.90 27.31
CA GLU A 532 5.53 13.84 28.43
C GLU A 532 6.68 14.85 28.46
N VAL A 533 7.82 14.51 27.86
CA VAL A 533 8.93 15.45 27.67
C VAL A 533 8.45 16.77 27.04
N PHE A 534 7.57 16.72 26.03
CA PHE A 534 7.08 17.92 25.34
C PHE A 534 6.22 18.81 26.25
N LYS A 535 5.52 18.23 27.22
CA LYS A 535 4.77 18.99 28.23
C LYS A 535 5.69 19.57 29.29
N THR A 536 6.66 18.78 29.78
CA THR A 536 7.64 19.24 30.79
C THR A 536 8.56 20.34 30.26
N THR A 537 8.88 20.33 28.97
CA THR A 537 9.65 21.40 28.30
C THR A 537 8.81 22.60 27.90
N GLY A 538 7.49 22.57 28.14
CA GLY A 538 6.57 23.67 27.81
C GLY A 538 6.26 23.84 26.32
N VAL A 539 6.53 22.84 25.49
CA VAL A 539 6.24 22.87 24.04
C VAL A 539 4.74 22.80 23.79
N ILE A 540 4.03 22.02 24.62
CA ILE A 540 2.58 21.89 24.59
C ILE A 540 1.99 21.98 26.01
N THR A 541 0.68 22.22 26.08
CA THR A 541 -0.08 22.30 27.33
C THR A 541 -0.95 21.08 27.60
N THR A 542 -1.37 20.37 26.55
CA THR A 542 -2.26 19.20 26.63
C THR A 542 -1.99 18.24 25.47
N PHE A 543 -2.27 16.95 25.70
CA PHE A 543 -2.22 15.88 24.71
C PHE A 543 -3.61 15.52 24.15
N SER A 544 -4.66 16.28 24.51
CA SER A 544 -6.03 16.08 24.03
C SER A 544 -6.19 16.42 22.54
N LEU A 545 -5.63 15.56 21.71
CA LEU A 545 -5.52 15.68 20.26
C LEU A 545 -6.15 14.44 19.63
N PRO A 546 -7.27 14.58 18.88
CA PRO A 546 -8.00 13.44 18.32
C PRO A 546 -7.13 12.47 17.49
N HIS A 547 -6.16 12.99 16.71
CA HIS A 547 -5.27 12.15 15.92
C HIS A 547 -4.34 11.26 16.76
N GLN A 548 -3.83 11.75 17.91
CA GLN A 548 -3.01 10.92 18.81
C GLN A 548 -3.89 9.99 19.64
N HIS A 549 -5.01 10.49 20.14
CA HIS A 549 -5.97 9.68 20.88
C HIS A 549 -6.47 8.47 20.07
N ALA A 550 -6.63 8.63 18.75
CA ALA A 550 -7.00 7.54 17.85
C ALA A 550 -6.06 6.32 17.98
N MET A 551 -4.79 6.49 18.36
CA MET A 551 -3.83 5.39 18.59
C MET A 551 -4.33 4.38 19.64
N LYS A 552 -5.03 4.84 20.68
CA LYS A 552 -5.66 3.95 21.70
C LYS A 552 -6.71 3.03 21.09
N HIS A 553 -7.36 3.49 20.03
CA HIS A 553 -8.37 2.72 19.33
C HIS A 553 -7.78 1.75 18.32
N TYR A 554 -6.49 1.82 17.98
CA TYR A 554 -5.90 0.87 17.04
C TYR A 554 -5.94 -0.53 17.60
N LYS A 555 -5.46 -0.78 18.83
CA LYS A 555 -5.65 -2.11 19.43
C LYS A 555 -7.12 -2.50 19.49
N GLN A 556 -8.06 -1.59 19.76
CA GLN A 556 -9.48 -1.96 19.77
C GLN A 556 -10.06 -2.24 18.36
N LEU A 557 -9.48 -1.65 17.30
CA LEU A 557 -9.81 -1.85 15.88
C LEU A 557 -9.06 -3.04 15.29
N THR A 558 -7.87 -3.35 15.81
CA THR A 558 -7.05 -4.49 15.44
C THR A 558 -7.37 -5.72 16.25
N LEU A 559 -7.64 -5.65 17.58
CA LEU A 559 -8.07 -6.72 18.52
C LEU A 559 -8.47 -6.43 20.01
N GLN A 560 -9.58 -7.10 20.43
CA GLN A 560 -9.74 -7.88 21.68
C GLN A 560 -10.62 -7.41 22.87
N ALA A 561 -11.55 -6.45 22.74
CA ALA A 561 -12.52 -6.24 23.85
C ALA A 561 -14.00 -6.10 23.45
N PHE A 562 -14.34 -5.56 22.27
CA PHE A 562 -15.73 -5.40 21.86
C PHE A 562 -15.85 -5.46 20.33
N HIS A 563 -16.42 -6.57 19.81
CA HIS A 563 -17.18 -6.73 18.55
C HIS A 563 -16.66 -6.17 17.19
N ASN A 564 -15.55 -5.42 17.10
CA ASN A 564 -15.23 -4.53 15.96
C ASN A 564 -13.89 -4.82 15.27
N LEU A 565 -13.65 -6.08 14.89
CA LEU A 565 -12.41 -6.53 14.25
C LEU A 565 -12.55 -6.71 12.75
N PHE A 566 -11.85 -5.88 11.99
CA PHE A 566 -11.92 -5.87 10.53
C PHE A 566 -10.71 -6.53 9.85
N GLY A 567 -9.88 -7.28 10.58
CA GLY A 567 -8.62 -7.85 10.07
C GLY A 567 -7.43 -6.89 10.20
N ALA A 568 -6.34 -7.16 9.47
CA ALA A 568 -5.15 -6.31 9.51
C ALA A 568 -5.43 -4.92 8.87
N PRO A 569 -5.05 -3.80 9.51
CA PRO A 569 -5.40 -2.44 9.04
C PRO A 569 -4.83 -2.07 7.67
N ASN A 570 -3.84 -2.82 7.21
CA ASN A 570 -3.21 -2.62 5.90
C ASN A 570 -4.25 -2.72 4.75
N GLY A 571 -5.30 -3.52 4.92
CA GLY A 571 -6.41 -3.66 3.96
C GLY A 571 -7.46 -2.54 4.00
N LEU A 572 -7.48 -1.70 5.04
CA LEU A 572 -8.53 -0.70 5.31
C LEU A 572 -7.97 0.72 5.51
N CYS A 573 -6.88 1.02 4.81
CA CYS A 573 -6.18 2.29 4.93
C CYS A 573 -6.63 3.29 3.85
N SER A 574 -6.76 4.57 4.21
CA SER A 574 -7.02 5.68 3.28
C SER A 574 -5.96 5.84 2.18
N SER A 575 -4.80 5.20 2.30
CA SER A 575 -3.84 5.10 1.18
C SER A 575 -4.43 4.40 -0.06
N ILE A 576 -5.40 3.50 0.14
CA ILE A 576 -6.11 2.80 -0.93
C ILE A 576 -6.99 3.79 -1.70
N THR A 577 -7.79 4.59 -0.98
CA THR A 577 -8.60 5.64 -1.61
C THR A 577 -7.70 6.71 -2.22
N GLU A 578 -6.63 7.16 -1.57
CA GLU A 578 -5.66 8.15 -2.09
C GLU A 578 -5.05 7.72 -3.43
N SER A 579 -4.62 6.47 -3.54
CA SER A 579 -4.12 5.88 -4.79
C SER A 579 -5.18 5.91 -5.89
N LYS A 580 -6.43 5.58 -5.54
CA LYS A 580 -7.57 5.65 -6.46
C LYS A 580 -7.94 7.08 -6.84
N HIS A 581 -7.82 8.08 -5.95
CA HIS A 581 -8.03 9.49 -6.30
C HIS A 581 -7.12 9.95 -7.44
N VAL A 582 -5.86 9.48 -7.47
CA VAL A 582 -4.95 9.83 -8.56
C VAL A 582 -5.51 9.31 -9.89
N LYS A 583 -5.96 8.05 -9.94
CA LYS A 583 -6.43 7.38 -11.15
C LYS A 583 -7.84 7.77 -11.58
N ALA A 584 -8.78 7.93 -10.65
CA ALA A 584 -10.21 8.14 -10.92
C ALA A 584 -10.62 9.63 -10.89
N VAL A 585 -9.80 10.52 -10.33
CA VAL A 585 -10.15 11.94 -10.18
C VAL A 585 -9.08 12.85 -10.79
N LYS A 586 -7.82 12.78 -10.33
CA LYS A 586 -6.76 13.72 -10.77
C LYS A 586 -6.35 13.49 -12.24
N LYS A 587 -6.09 12.25 -12.67
CA LYS A 587 -5.73 11.92 -14.06
C LYS A 587 -6.89 12.21 -15.04
N PRO A 588 -8.16 11.81 -14.78
CA PRO A 588 -9.28 12.15 -15.66
C PRO A 588 -9.49 13.65 -15.75
N TYR A 589 -9.44 14.37 -14.62
CA TYR A 589 -9.50 15.83 -14.65
C TYR A 589 -8.39 16.41 -15.53
N ARG A 590 -7.14 15.93 -15.42
CA ARG A 590 -6.01 16.32 -16.29
C ARG A 590 -6.32 16.20 -17.78
N ARG A 591 -7.04 15.15 -18.20
CA ARG A 591 -7.48 14.89 -19.58
C ARG A 591 -8.64 15.77 -20.07
N THR A 592 -9.44 16.36 -19.18
CA THR A 592 -10.57 17.23 -19.56
C THR A 592 -10.11 18.58 -20.11
N ASN A 593 -11.02 19.26 -20.81
CA ASN A 593 -10.84 20.67 -21.23
C ASN A 593 -11.00 21.69 -20.07
N LYS A 594 -11.19 21.24 -18.82
CA LYS A 594 -11.39 22.05 -17.60
C LYS A 594 -12.69 22.86 -17.52
N TYR A 595 -13.53 22.83 -18.55
CA TYR A 595 -14.84 23.48 -18.58
C TYR A 595 -15.92 22.46 -18.25
N CYS A 596 -16.71 22.69 -17.17
CA CYS A 596 -17.71 21.75 -16.67
C CYS A 596 -17.18 20.29 -16.63
N ALA A 597 -16.00 20.13 -16.04
CA ALA A 597 -15.16 18.94 -16.19
C ALA A 597 -15.80 17.66 -15.63
N LEU A 598 -16.78 17.74 -14.73
CA LEU A 598 -17.36 16.57 -14.06
C LEU A 598 -17.91 15.56 -15.06
N GLY A 599 -18.82 15.97 -15.96
CA GLY A 599 -19.41 15.06 -16.95
C GLY A 599 -18.36 14.41 -17.88
N GLN A 600 -17.29 15.14 -18.22
CA GLN A 600 -16.17 14.58 -18.97
C GLN A 600 -15.41 13.53 -18.14
N MET A 601 -15.19 13.77 -16.84
CA MET A 601 -14.55 12.82 -15.94
C MET A 601 -15.37 11.54 -15.79
N LEU A 602 -16.70 11.63 -15.67
CA LEU A 602 -17.59 10.47 -15.58
C LEU A 602 -17.44 9.57 -16.81
N LEU A 603 -17.47 10.16 -18.01
CA LEU A 603 -17.29 9.42 -19.27
C LEU A 603 -15.89 8.81 -19.41
N ILE A 604 -14.85 9.54 -18.98
CA ILE A 604 -13.48 9.00 -19.00
C ILE A 604 -13.38 7.78 -18.09
N ASN A 605 -13.88 7.88 -16.86
CA ASN A 605 -13.85 6.77 -15.91
C ASN A 605 -14.63 5.56 -16.45
N GLN A 606 -15.85 5.77 -16.97
CA GLN A 606 -16.66 4.70 -17.55
C GLN A 606 -15.94 3.97 -18.71
N ARG A 607 -15.24 4.71 -19.58
CA ARG A 607 -14.45 4.10 -20.67
C ARG A 607 -13.23 3.33 -20.17
N LEU A 608 -12.55 3.83 -19.13
CA LEU A 608 -11.44 3.13 -18.49
C LEU A 608 -11.92 1.82 -17.83
N ASP A 609 -13.05 1.85 -17.14
CA ASP A 609 -13.63 0.67 -16.48
C ASP A 609 -14.06 -0.39 -17.51
N LYS A 610 -14.69 0.04 -18.62
CA LYS A 610 -15.04 -0.85 -19.75
C LYS A 610 -13.85 -1.53 -20.39
N LEU A 611 -12.76 -0.79 -20.63
CA LEU A 611 -11.53 -1.35 -21.20
C LEU A 611 -10.86 -2.33 -20.23
N ALA A 612 -10.79 -1.99 -18.94
CA ALA A 612 -10.26 -2.87 -17.91
C ALA A 612 -11.06 -4.17 -17.81
N ALA A 613 -12.39 -4.08 -17.73
CA ALA A 613 -13.27 -5.25 -17.64
C ALA A 613 -13.22 -6.12 -18.92
N SER A 614 -13.09 -5.50 -20.10
CA SER A 614 -12.88 -6.24 -21.36
C SER A 614 -11.55 -6.99 -21.37
N ARG A 615 -10.46 -6.36 -20.87
CA ARG A 615 -9.16 -7.02 -20.79
C ARG A 615 -9.25 -8.30 -19.95
N VAL A 616 -9.88 -8.23 -18.77
CA VAL A 616 -10.07 -9.38 -17.87
C VAL A 616 -10.90 -10.48 -18.52
N ASP A 617 -11.99 -10.12 -19.20
CA ASP A 617 -12.84 -11.08 -19.91
C ASP A 617 -12.13 -11.73 -21.12
N PHE A 618 -11.24 -11.01 -21.82
CA PHE A 618 -10.45 -11.59 -22.91
C PHE A 618 -9.29 -12.45 -22.37
N ASP A 619 -8.63 -12.03 -21.29
CA ASP A 619 -7.52 -12.77 -20.66
C ASP A 619 -8.00 -14.10 -20.08
N SER A 620 -9.11 -14.08 -19.33
CA SER A 620 -9.73 -15.31 -18.78
C SER A 620 -10.20 -16.31 -19.84
N ARG A 621 -10.36 -15.85 -21.10
CA ARG A 621 -10.67 -16.69 -22.27
C ARG A 621 -9.42 -17.13 -23.05
N GLY A 622 -8.21 -16.77 -22.59
CA GLY A 622 -6.94 -17.05 -23.26
C GLY A 622 -6.76 -16.29 -24.58
N MET A 623 -7.52 -15.22 -24.80
CA MET A 623 -7.55 -14.51 -26.08
C MET A 623 -6.41 -13.51 -26.25
N LEU A 624 -5.73 -13.15 -25.16
CA LEU A 624 -4.62 -12.20 -25.11
C LEU A 624 -3.24 -12.89 -25.03
N GLU A 625 -3.17 -14.22 -25.23
CA GLU A 625 -1.90 -14.94 -25.22
C GLU A 625 -1.01 -14.55 -26.42
N GLY A 626 0.24 -14.18 -26.12
CA GLY A 626 1.21 -13.73 -27.12
C GLY A 626 1.00 -12.28 -27.56
N THR A 627 1.84 -11.83 -28.50
CA THR A 627 1.72 -10.47 -29.06
C THR A 627 0.69 -10.45 -30.19
N CYS A 628 0.11 -9.27 -30.48
CA CYS A 628 -0.68 -9.06 -31.69
C CYS A 628 0.07 -9.52 -32.96
N LEU A 629 1.39 -9.31 -33.02
CA LEU A 629 2.23 -9.72 -34.15
C LEU A 629 2.33 -11.23 -34.28
N SER A 630 2.58 -11.96 -33.17
CA SER A 630 2.64 -13.42 -33.19
C SER A 630 1.29 -14.02 -33.60
N ALA A 631 0.17 -13.49 -33.07
CA ALA A 631 -1.16 -13.94 -33.45
C ALA A 631 -1.46 -13.78 -34.95
N VAL A 632 -0.98 -12.69 -35.58
CA VAL A 632 -1.09 -12.47 -37.03
C VAL A 632 -0.16 -13.40 -37.81
N LEU A 633 1.06 -13.61 -37.35
CA LEU A 633 2.04 -14.50 -38.01
C LEU A 633 1.59 -15.96 -37.99
N ASP A 634 1.02 -16.42 -36.87
CA ASP A 634 0.44 -17.75 -36.72
C ASP A 634 -0.73 -17.97 -37.69
N ARG A 635 -1.62 -16.98 -37.83
CA ARG A 635 -2.70 -17.01 -38.83
C ARG A 635 -2.19 -17.05 -40.27
N LEU A 636 -1.07 -16.39 -40.55
CA LEU A 636 -0.48 -16.33 -41.89
C LEU A 636 0.45 -17.53 -42.19
N GLY A 637 0.67 -18.42 -41.22
CA GLY A 637 1.56 -19.58 -41.38
C GLY A 637 3.03 -19.20 -41.64
N LYS A 638 3.45 -18.00 -41.21
CA LYS A 638 4.81 -17.48 -41.44
C LYS A 638 5.63 -17.53 -40.15
N VAL A 639 6.63 -18.40 -40.11
CA VAL A 639 7.65 -18.42 -39.04
C VAL A 639 8.69 -17.33 -39.33
N LEU A 640 8.85 -16.36 -38.43
CA LEU A 640 10.03 -15.49 -38.46
C LEU A 640 11.25 -16.31 -37.98
N LEU A 641 12.30 -16.33 -38.78
CA LEU A 641 13.64 -16.65 -38.29
C LEU A 641 14.02 -15.56 -37.29
N ASP A 642 14.21 -15.96 -36.03
CA ASP A 642 14.71 -15.17 -34.91
C ASP A 642 15.81 -14.19 -35.36
N LYS A 643 15.40 -12.94 -35.56
CA LYS A 643 16.29 -11.78 -35.57
C LYS A 643 15.60 -10.66 -34.83
N ASP A 644 16.03 -10.49 -33.59
CA ASP A 644 16.05 -9.22 -32.85
C ASP A 644 14.72 -8.47 -32.72
N LEU A 645 13.68 -9.16 -32.26
CA LEU A 645 12.53 -8.50 -31.62
C LEU A 645 12.44 -8.95 -30.16
N SER A 646 13.47 -8.59 -29.38
CA SER A 646 13.27 -8.44 -27.94
C SER A 646 12.17 -7.40 -27.72
N PRO A 647 11.29 -7.53 -26.70
CA PRO A 647 10.40 -6.45 -26.32
C PRO A 647 11.23 -5.18 -26.19
N ALA A 648 10.89 -4.16 -27.00
CA ALA A 648 11.48 -2.85 -26.86
C ALA A 648 11.36 -2.48 -25.38
N SER A 649 12.52 -2.20 -24.77
CA SER A 649 12.65 -1.63 -23.44
C SER A 649 11.46 -0.75 -23.15
N ALA A 650 10.73 -1.04 -22.06
CA ALA A 650 9.87 -0.07 -21.43
C ALA A 650 10.67 1.24 -21.44
N SER A 651 10.15 2.23 -22.18
CA SER A 651 10.68 3.58 -22.14
C SER A 651 10.88 3.91 -20.66
N ILE A 652 12.11 4.24 -20.29
CA ILE A 652 12.43 4.77 -18.97
C ILE A 652 11.58 6.03 -18.83
N ASN A 653 10.36 5.86 -18.34
CA ASN A 653 9.63 6.94 -17.72
C ASN A 653 10.51 7.40 -16.58
N GLU A 654 10.63 8.71 -16.43
CA GLU A 654 11.43 9.41 -15.43
C GLU A 654 10.92 9.18 -13.98
N SER A 655 10.34 8.02 -13.67
CA SER A 655 9.85 7.62 -12.36
C SER A 655 10.75 6.54 -11.74
N GLN A 656 11.79 7.01 -11.06
CA GLN A 656 12.31 6.60 -9.74
C GLN A 656 12.37 5.14 -9.22
N ASP A 657 11.89 4.07 -9.86
CA ASP A 657 11.76 2.78 -9.16
C ASP A 657 12.91 1.79 -9.43
N ASP A 658 13.81 1.61 -8.43
CA ASP A 658 14.83 0.54 -8.36
C ASP A 658 14.24 -0.75 -7.73
N SER A 659 12.94 -0.99 -7.91
CA SER A 659 12.22 -2.15 -7.37
C SER A 659 10.98 -2.44 -8.22
N GLU A 660 10.68 -3.72 -8.40
CA GLU A 660 9.56 -4.20 -9.21
C GLU A 660 8.76 -5.24 -8.42
N ASP A 661 7.45 -5.27 -8.69
CA ASP A 661 6.54 -6.26 -8.12
C ASP A 661 6.54 -7.47 -9.05
N VAL A 662 6.90 -8.66 -8.56
CA VAL A 662 7.09 -9.87 -9.38
C VAL A 662 6.09 -10.94 -8.99
N SER A 663 5.42 -11.55 -9.97
CA SER A 663 4.59 -12.73 -9.78
C SER A 663 5.45 -13.99 -9.90
N GLY A 664 5.39 -14.91 -8.94
CA GLY A 664 6.19 -16.14 -8.95
C GLY A 664 5.99 -17.05 -7.73
N PRO A 665 6.55 -18.27 -7.75
CA PRO A 665 6.49 -19.20 -6.62
C PRO A 665 7.19 -18.62 -5.37
N ARG A 666 6.68 -18.94 -4.18
CA ARG A 666 7.20 -18.44 -2.90
C ARG A 666 8.63 -18.94 -2.66
N VAL A 667 9.57 -18.01 -2.48
CA VAL A 667 10.98 -18.28 -2.12
C VAL A 667 11.35 -17.30 -1.00
N GLU A 668 12.14 -17.72 -0.02
CA GLU A 668 12.54 -16.85 1.11
C GLU A 668 13.36 -15.64 0.64
N ALA A 669 14.45 -15.87 -0.08
CA ALA A 669 15.15 -14.87 -0.88
C ALA A 669 16.05 -15.54 -1.92
N HIS A 670 16.32 -14.87 -3.03
CA HIS A 670 17.40 -15.25 -3.96
C HIS A 670 17.96 -14.02 -4.67
N VAL A 671 19.26 -14.05 -4.99
CA VAL A 671 19.96 -12.93 -5.64
C VAL A 671 20.56 -13.37 -6.97
N HIS A 672 20.27 -12.62 -8.03
CA HIS A 672 20.77 -12.89 -9.38
C HIS A 672 21.53 -11.70 -9.95
N LEU A 673 22.59 -11.98 -10.72
CA LEU A 673 23.30 -10.94 -11.47
C LEU A 673 22.40 -10.36 -12.56
N ALA A 674 22.58 -9.08 -12.88
CA ALA A 674 21.88 -8.45 -13.99
C ALA A 674 22.12 -9.21 -15.31
N ARG A 675 21.09 -9.25 -16.18
CA ARG A 675 21.18 -9.95 -17.48
C ARG A 675 22.32 -9.43 -18.37
N THR A 676 22.63 -8.14 -18.29
CA THR A 676 23.62 -7.48 -19.15
C THR A 676 24.95 -7.29 -18.43
N ARG A 677 26.00 -7.95 -18.93
CA ARG A 677 27.38 -7.70 -18.48
C ARG A 677 27.92 -6.37 -18.99
N GLN A 678 28.88 -5.80 -18.27
CA GLN A 678 29.58 -4.59 -18.67
C GLN A 678 30.80 -4.93 -19.54
N TRP A 679 30.77 -4.47 -20.79
CA TRP A 679 31.79 -4.81 -21.80
C TRP A 679 33.06 -3.95 -21.70
N ASN A 680 32.97 -2.79 -21.08
CA ASN A 680 34.08 -1.82 -20.95
C ASN A 680 34.79 -1.88 -19.59
N ARG A 681 34.61 -2.95 -18.81
CA ARG A 681 35.25 -3.14 -17.49
C ARG A 681 36.29 -4.27 -17.53
N ALA A 682 37.04 -4.45 -16.45
CA ALA A 682 38.07 -5.49 -16.35
C ALA A 682 37.57 -6.90 -16.74
N MET A 683 38.40 -7.64 -17.49
CA MET A 683 38.10 -9.01 -17.93
C MET A 683 38.93 -10.09 -17.21
N THR A 684 39.83 -9.69 -16.31
CA THR A 684 40.66 -10.59 -15.49
C THR A 684 40.69 -10.11 -14.05
N VAL A 685 41.00 -11.01 -13.10
CA VAL A 685 41.08 -10.66 -11.67
C VAL A 685 42.17 -9.62 -11.39
N VAL A 686 43.31 -9.71 -12.07
CA VAL A 686 44.40 -8.73 -11.94
C VAL A 686 43.96 -7.35 -12.43
N ALA A 687 43.33 -7.27 -13.61
CA ALA A 687 42.82 -6.00 -14.10
C ALA A 687 41.73 -5.41 -13.20
N LEU A 688 40.92 -6.26 -12.54
CA LEU A 688 39.92 -5.81 -11.58
C LEU A 688 40.54 -5.33 -10.27
N ALA A 689 41.64 -5.96 -9.83
CA ALA A 689 42.44 -5.54 -8.68
C ALA A 689 42.97 -4.10 -8.89
N ASP A 690 43.46 -3.81 -10.09
CA ASP A 690 43.92 -2.48 -10.48
C ASP A 690 42.76 -1.48 -10.57
N GLU A 691 41.63 -1.87 -11.17
CA GLU A 691 40.43 -1.02 -11.34
C GLU A 691 39.81 -0.60 -10.00
N LEU A 692 39.78 -1.49 -9.01
CA LEU A 692 39.21 -1.23 -7.68
C LEU A 692 40.25 -0.76 -6.65
N HIS A 693 41.53 -0.73 -7.00
CA HIS A 693 42.65 -0.47 -6.09
C HIS A 693 42.73 -1.47 -4.91
N ILE A 694 42.51 -2.76 -5.19
CA ILE A 694 42.55 -3.87 -4.21
C ILE A 694 43.65 -4.87 -4.63
N PRO A 695 44.92 -4.66 -4.25
CA PRO A 695 46.05 -5.46 -4.76
C PRO A 695 46.00 -6.94 -4.35
N ASN A 696 45.39 -7.24 -3.21
CA ASN A 696 45.21 -8.61 -2.68
C ASN A 696 43.96 -9.33 -3.24
N LEU A 697 43.25 -8.76 -4.21
CA LEU A 697 42.06 -9.39 -4.79
C LEU A 697 42.31 -10.82 -5.34
N PRO A 698 43.45 -11.13 -5.99
CA PRO A 698 43.74 -12.50 -6.42
C PRO A 698 43.77 -13.52 -5.26
N GLU A 699 44.26 -13.11 -4.10
CA GLU A 699 44.32 -13.95 -2.88
C GLU A 699 42.92 -14.14 -2.31
N LEU A 700 42.07 -13.11 -2.33
CA LEU A 700 40.67 -13.21 -1.90
C LEU A 700 39.84 -14.16 -2.78
N VAL A 701 40.00 -14.09 -4.11
CA VAL A 701 39.33 -15.02 -5.04
C VAL A 701 39.82 -16.45 -4.82
N TRP A 702 41.10 -16.62 -4.53
CA TRP A 702 41.67 -17.93 -4.22
C TRP A 702 41.12 -18.49 -2.90
N ALA A 703 41.10 -17.70 -1.82
CA ALA A 703 40.53 -18.10 -0.53
C ALA A 703 39.05 -18.47 -0.64
N PHE A 704 38.28 -17.71 -1.43
CA PHE A 704 36.89 -18.03 -1.74
C PHE A 704 36.75 -19.39 -2.45
N LEU A 705 37.55 -19.65 -3.49
CA LEU A 705 37.50 -20.92 -4.21
C LEU A 705 37.87 -22.11 -3.32
N VAL A 706 38.87 -21.95 -2.47
CA VAL A 706 39.27 -22.95 -1.48
C VAL A 706 38.09 -23.29 -0.56
N GLY A 707 37.40 -22.29 -0.02
CA GLY A 707 36.24 -22.50 0.84
C GLY A 707 35.05 -23.18 0.14
N GLN A 708 34.87 -22.94 -1.16
CA GLN A 708 33.81 -23.58 -1.95
C GLN A 708 34.13 -25.03 -2.34
N LEU A 709 35.40 -25.33 -2.66
CA LEU A 709 35.83 -26.66 -3.11
C LEU A 709 36.07 -27.64 -1.95
N TYR A 710 36.40 -27.13 -0.76
CA TYR A 710 36.75 -27.93 0.41
C TYR A 710 35.99 -27.49 1.69
N PRO A 711 34.66 -27.56 1.71
CA PRO A 711 33.85 -27.05 2.83
C PRO A 711 34.09 -27.78 4.18
N ASP A 712 34.48 -29.06 4.15
CA ASP A 712 34.72 -29.88 5.35
C ASP A 712 36.18 -29.85 5.85
N ASN A 713 37.05 -29.04 5.24
CA ASN A 713 38.47 -29.03 5.57
C ASN A 713 38.74 -28.01 6.70
N SER A 714 39.11 -28.50 7.88
CA SER A 714 39.32 -27.70 9.09
C SER A 714 40.62 -26.88 9.11
N ARG A 715 41.33 -26.76 7.98
CA ARG A 715 42.57 -26.00 7.84
C ARG A 715 42.24 -24.55 7.49
N ASP A 716 43.03 -23.61 8.01
CA ASP A 716 42.95 -22.21 7.56
C ASP A 716 43.23 -22.20 6.04
N PRO A 717 42.43 -21.49 5.21
CA PRO A 717 42.69 -21.36 3.78
C PRO A 717 44.12 -20.94 3.47
N THR A 718 44.77 -20.17 4.36
CA THR A 718 46.17 -19.75 4.23
C THR A 718 47.21 -20.88 4.41
N ASP A 719 46.83 -22.02 4.99
CA ASP A 719 47.68 -23.21 5.18
C ASP A 719 47.64 -24.18 3.97
N ILE A 720 46.77 -23.93 2.98
CA ILE A 720 46.62 -24.75 1.78
C ILE A 720 47.60 -24.28 0.71
N SER A 721 48.46 -25.18 0.22
CA SER A 721 49.50 -24.81 -0.75
C SER A 721 48.88 -24.36 -2.08
N HIS A 722 49.47 -23.35 -2.74
CA HIS A 722 49.15 -22.97 -4.12
C HIS A 722 49.35 -24.12 -5.15
N LEU A 723 50.00 -25.22 -4.75
CA LEU A 723 50.10 -26.47 -5.52
C LEU A 723 48.84 -27.34 -5.44
N GLU A 724 48.04 -27.24 -4.37
CA GLU A 724 46.81 -28.01 -4.16
C GLU A 724 45.57 -27.33 -4.76
N CYS A 725 45.56 -25.99 -4.84
CA CYS A 725 44.54 -25.21 -5.54
C CYS A 725 45.21 -24.04 -6.29
N PRO A 726 45.40 -24.09 -7.62
CA PRO A 726 46.00 -22.99 -8.35
C PRO A 726 45.05 -21.77 -8.38
N GLY A 727 45.60 -20.57 -8.21
CA GLY A 727 44.83 -19.31 -8.31
C GLY A 727 44.11 -19.15 -9.65
N TYR A 728 42.92 -18.53 -9.63
CA TYR A 728 42.10 -18.35 -10.82
C TYR A 728 42.76 -17.41 -11.83
N LYS A 729 43.02 -17.91 -13.05
CA LYS A 729 43.61 -17.15 -14.17
C LYS A 729 42.68 -16.99 -15.37
N GLY A 730 41.40 -17.36 -15.23
CA GLY A 730 40.42 -17.29 -16.31
C GLY A 730 39.82 -15.90 -16.52
N LYS A 731 38.90 -15.80 -17.49
CA LYS A 731 38.14 -14.56 -17.75
C LYS A 731 37.05 -14.36 -16.69
N ILE A 732 36.77 -13.11 -16.35
CA ILE A 732 35.64 -12.73 -15.50
C ILE A 732 34.63 -11.91 -16.31
N SER A 733 33.38 -11.89 -15.86
CA SER A 733 32.34 -10.97 -16.37
C SER A 733 31.86 -10.08 -15.22
N ILE A 734 31.77 -8.76 -15.45
CA ILE A 734 31.42 -7.78 -14.42
C ILE A 734 30.00 -7.25 -14.64
N TYR A 735 29.32 -6.95 -13.54
CA TYR A 735 27.95 -6.45 -13.48
C TYR A 735 27.89 -5.23 -12.56
N ASN A 736 27.06 -4.24 -12.89
CA ASN A 736 26.87 -3.05 -12.06
C ASN A 736 25.71 -3.20 -11.07
N SER A 737 24.98 -4.32 -11.12
CA SER A 737 23.89 -4.60 -10.20
C SER A 737 23.54 -6.08 -10.13
N ALA A 738 22.90 -6.45 -9.04
CA ALA A 738 22.20 -7.71 -8.85
C ALA A 738 20.74 -7.43 -8.45
N THR A 739 19.84 -8.36 -8.71
CA THR A 739 18.44 -8.33 -8.29
C THR A 739 18.25 -9.29 -7.12
N SER A 740 17.84 -8.78 -5.96
CA SER A 740 17.35 -9.61 -4.85
C SER A 740 15.84 -9.74 -4.96
N THR A 741 15.32 -10.96 -4.85
CA THR A 741 13.88 -11.25 -4.86
C THR A 741 13.53 -12.03 -3.59
N PHE A 742 12.62 -11.50 -2.78
CA PHE A 742 12.29 -12.02 -1.44
C PHE A 742 10.79 -11.87 -1.13
N TYR A 743 10.32 -12.61 -0.13
CA TYR A 743 8.94 -12.59 0.31
C TYR A 743 8.68 -11.46 1.31
N ALA A 744 7.88 -10.45 0.95
CA ALA A 744 7.61 -9.27 1.76
C ALA A 744 6.11 -8.92 1.79
N PRO A 745 5.32 -9.63 2.62
CA PRO A 745 3.85 -9.51 2.61
C PRO A 745 3.36 -8.18 3.18
N SER A 746 4.09 -7.58 4.11
CA SER A 746 3.74 -6.30 4.73
C SER A 746 3.99 -5.10 3.80
N ASP A 747 4.85 -5.25 2.79
CA ASP A 747 5.13 -4.21 1.79
C ASP A 747 4.10 -4.21 0.64
N LEU A 748 4.10 -3.16 -0.20
CA LEU A 748 3.40 -3.20 -1.49
C LEU A 748 4.15 -4.18 -2.39
N SER A 749 3.56 -5.33 -2.66
CA SER A 749 4.15 -6.46 -3.38
C SER A 749 3.18 -7.00 -4.43
N GLY A 750 3.71 -7.72 -5.41
CA GLY A 750 2.92 -8.33 -6.48
C GLY A 750 2.05 -9.49 -6.00
N ILE A 751 1.34 -10.14 -6.93
CA ILE A 751 0.57 -11.37 -6.66
C ILE A 751 1.52 -12.40 -6.00
N GLY A 752 1.13 -12.92 -4.84
CA GLY A 752 1.95 -13.84 -4.03
C GLY A 752 2.91 -13.18 -3.05
N SER A 753 2.85 -11.85 -2.87
CA SER A 753 3.65 -11.09 -1.89
C SER A 753 5.18 -11.14 -2.10
N MET A 754 5.63 -11.47 -3.31
CA MET A 754 7.03 -11.44 -3.69
C MET A 754 7.46 -10.03 -4.13
N ARG A 755 8.70 -9.66 -3.79
CA ARG A 755 9.27 -8.35 -4.05
C ARG A 755 10.65 -8.48 -4.68
N GLN A 756 10.95 -7.65 -5.67
CA GLN A 756 12.28 -7.56 -6.27
C GLN A 756 12.89 -6.17 -6.05
N GLU A 757 14.16 -6.13 -5.67
CA GLU A 757 14.94 -4.89 -5.56
C GLU A 757 16.31 -5.02 -6.23
N TYR A 758 16.82 -3.90 -6.76
CA TYR A 758 18.13 -3.85 -7.38
C TYR A 758 19.19 -3.38 -6.37
N ILE A 759 20.20 -4.21 -6.15
CA ILE A 759 21.41 -3.86 -5.40
C ILE A 759 22.45 -3.35 -6.39
N ARG A 760 22.96 -2.13 -6.19
CA ARG A 760 23.90 -1.48 -7.13
C ARG A 760 25.34 -1.52 -6.63
N ALA A 761 26.25 -1.77 -7.56
CA ALA A 761 27.70 -1.63 -7.38
C ALA A 761 28.28 -0.99 -8.66
N ALA A 762 28.02 0.30 -8.83
CA ALA A 762 28.33 1.07 -10.03
C ALA A 762 29.36 2.16 -9.72
N PRO A 763 30.54 2.19 -10.40
CA PRO A 763 31.52 3.26 -10.23
C PRO A 763 31.03 4.65 -10.63
N THR A 764 30.01 4.72 -11.49
CA THR A 764 29.34 5.97 -11.87
C THR A 764 27.86 5.71 -12.01
N TRP A 765 27.05 6.44 -11.24
CA TRP A 765 25.60 6.36 -11.24
C TRP A 765 25.01 7.74 -11.59
N ARG A 766 24.13 7.77 -12.60
CA ARG A 766 23.44 9.00 -13.08
C ARG A 766 24.36 10.18 -13.36
N GLN A 767 25.60 9.92 -13.77
CA GLN A 767 26.62 10.95 -14.03
C GLN A 767 26.99 11.82 -12.80
N GLU A 768 26.65 11.38 -11.58
CA GLU A 768 26.99 12.09 -10.34
C GLU A 768 28.24 11.51 -9.68
N GLY A 769 28.15 10.26 -9.20
CA GLY A 769 29.22 9.62 -8.43
C GLY A 769 29.03 8.11 -8.30
N PRO A 770 29.92 7.41 -7.57
CA PRO A 770 29.79 5.98 -7.35
C PRO A 770 28.57 5.63 -6.51
N ARG A 771 27.97 4.46 -6.77
CA ARG A 771 26.91 3.88 -5.94
C ARG A 771 27.28 2.44 -5.58
N TYR A 772 27.62 2.26 -4.31
CA TYR A 772 27.97 0.98 -3.70
C TYR A 772 27.01 0.73 -2.55
N ASP A 773 25.96 -0.03 -2.84
CA ASP A 773 24.89 -0.32 -1.89
C ASP A 773 25.38 -1.30 -0.81
N CYS A 774 24.73 -1.29 0.36
CA CYS A 774 24.97 -2.25 1.42
C CYS A 774 23.95 -3.39 1.36
N ALA A 775 24.28 -4.54 1.94
CA ALA A 775 23.42 -5.72 1.95
C ALA A 775 23.53 -6.52 3.27
N PHE A 776 22.45 -7.21 3.62
CA PHE A 776 22.43 -8.23 4.65
C PHE A 776 23.02 -9.53 4.09
N VAL A 777 23.94 -10.14 4.83
CA VAL A 777 24.54 -11.43 4.52
C VAL A 777 24.19 -12.40 5.64
N ILE A 778 23.66 -13.57 5.29
CA ILE A 778 23.35 -14.62 6.26
C ILE A 778 24.67 -15.28 6.68
N THR A 779 24.96 -15.23 7.98
CA THR A 779 26.16 -15.84 8.58
C THR A 779 25.83 -17.03 9.48
N ASP A 780 24.62 -17.06 10.05
CA ASP A 780 24.10 -18.20 10.82
C ASP A 780 22.60 -18.36 10.58
N LEU A 781 22.17 -19.53 10.08
CA LEU A 781 20.77 -19.84 9.77
C LEU A 781 19.95 -20.18 11.02
N GLU A 782 20.58 -20.52 12.14
CA GLU A 782 19.91 -20.91 13.38
C GLU A 782 19.54 -19.69 14.25
N LEU A 783 20.15 -18.54 13.97
CA LEU A 783 19.92 -17.30 14.71
C LEU A 783 18.98 -16.37 13.95
N GLN A 784 18.01 -15.82 14.68
CA GLN A 784 17.06 -14.85 14.12
C GLN A 784 17.63 -13.44 14.06
N GLY A 785 17.11 -12.65 13.13
CA GLY A 785 17.39 -11.23 13.06
C GLY A 785 18.83 -10.88 12.68
N MET A 786 19.29 -9.73 13.16
CA MET A 786 20.70 -9.29 13.08
C MET A 786 21.69 -10.16 13.88
N ARG A 787 21.23 -11.18 14.60
CA ARG A 787 22.14 -12.12 15.28
C ARG A 787 22.70 -13.17 14.32
N GLY A 788 21.91 -13.59 13.33
CA GLY A 788 22.30 -14.51 12.26
C GLY A 788 22.71 -13.84 10.95
N MET A 789 22.75 -12.50 10.93
CA MET A 789 23.14 -11.72 9.76
C MET A 789 24.20 -10.67 10.09
N ASP A 790 25.08 -10.44 9.13
CA ASP A 790 26.05 -9.35 9.16
C ASP A 790 25.88 -8.42 7.96
N ILE A 791 26.48 -7.24 8.02
CA ILE A 791 26.32 -6.20 6.99
C ILE A 791 27.58 -6.08 6.16
N VAL A 792 27.39 -5.93 4.85
CA VAL A 792 28.46 -5.67 3.90
C VAL A 792 28.15 -4.49 2.99
N ARG A 793 29.20 -3.78 2.55
CA ARG A 793 29.13 -2.87 1.39
C ARG A 793 29.62 -3.59 0.15
N ILE A 794 28.84 -3.55 -0.93
CA ILE A 794 29.18 -4.24 -2.17
C ILE A 794 29.98 -3.31 -3.08
N LEU A 795 31.22 -3.71 -3.38
CA LEU A 795 32.13 -2.93 -4.22
C LEU A 795 32.04 -3.34 -5.70
N CYS A 796 31.78 -4.62 -5.98
CA CYS A 796 31.69 -5.11 -7.35
C CYS A 796 30.93 -6.44 -7.42
N PHE A 797 30.09 -6.61 -8.45
CA PHE A 797 29.52 -7.90 -8.82
C PHE A 797 30.27 -8.48 -10.01
N PHE A 798 30.66 -9.75 -9.93
CA PHE A 798 31.33 -10.45 -11.01
C PHE A 798 30.97 -11.93 -11.05
N SER A 799 31.24 -12.57 -12.17
CA SER A 799 31.13 -14.03 -12.27
C SER A 799 32.29 -14.62 -13.04
N PHE A 800 32.58 -15.89 -12.73
CA PHE A 800 33.63 -16.63 -13.37
C PHE A 800 33.32 -18.14 -13.38
N LYS A 801 34.05 -18.90 -14.20
CA LYS A 801 33.88 -20.35 -14.31
C LYS A 801 35.18 -21.05 -13.96
N SER A 802 35.16 -21.88 -12.92
CA SER A 802 36.29 -22.73 -12.54
C SER A 802 35.85 -24.18 -12.57
N GLU A 803 36.63 -25.05 -13.21
CA GLU A 803 36.34 -26.49 -13.35
C GLU A 803 34.94 -26.83 -13.89
N GLY A 804 34.37 -25.94 -14.71
CA GLY A 804 33.03 -26.09 -15.28
C GLY A 804 31.89 -25.57 -14.40
N ILE A 805 32.15 -25.23 -13.14
CA ILE A 805 31.18 -24.65 -12.20
C ILE A 805 31.13 -23.14 -12.38
N TYR A 806 29.92 -22.58 -12.37
CA TYR A 806 29.68 -21.14 -12.49
C TYR A 806 29.54 -20.51 -11.10
N TYR A 807 30.38 -19.52 -10.82
CA TYR A 807 30.39 -18.81 -9.54
C TYR A 807 29.93 -17.36 -9.74
N PRO A 808 28.67 -17.01 -9.42
CA PRO A 808 28.26 -15.64 -9.21
C PRO A 808 28.81 -15.14 -7.87
N SER A 809 29.61 -14.07 -7.89
CA SER A 809 30.30 -13.57 -6.71
C SER A 809 30.22 -12.05 -6.57
N ALA A 810 30.41 -11.58 -5.34
CA ALA A 810 30.52 -10.17 -5.01
C ALA A 810 31.82 -9.90 -4.23
N ILE A 811 32.48 -8.79 -4.54
CA ILE A 811 33.56 -8.23 -3.72
C ILE A 811 32.91 -7.32 -2.70
N VAL A 812 33.16 -7.59 -1.43
CA VAL A 812 32.48 -6.91 -0.33
C VAL A 812 33.46 -6.38 0.70
N ARG A 813 33.05 -5.31 1.38
CA ARG A 813 33.69 -4.78 2.59
C ARG A 813 32.78 -5.05 3.78
N TRP A 814 33.30 -5.68 4.82
CA TRP A 814 32.55 -6.01 6.03
C TRP A 814 32.34 -4.81 6.94
N PHE A 815 31.26 -4.85 7.70
CA PHE A 815 31.05 -4.04 8.89
C PHE A 815 31.04 -4.92 10.14
N ASP A 816 31.62 -4.41 11.22
CA ASP A 816 31.52 -5.03 12.55
C ASP A 816 30.32 -4.46 13.28
N ARG A 817 29.54 -5.33 13.94
CA ARG A 817 28.49 -4.93 14.89
C ARG A 817 29.11 -4.22 16.10
N VAL A 818 28.45 -3.17 16.57
CA VAL A 818 28.84 -2.40 17.76
C VAL A 818 27.95 -2.83 18.92
N GLY A 819 28.44 -3.79 19.70
CA GLY A 819 27.69 -4.40 20.82
C GLY A 819 26.79 -5.57 20.40
N ASP A 820 26.22 -6.24 21.41
CA ASP A 820 25.40 -7.45 21.24
C ASP A 820 23.89 -7.19 21.26
N VAL A 821 23.49 -5.91 21.39
CA VAL A 821 22.11 -5.45 21.45
C VAL A 821 21.94 -4.15 20.64
N PRO A 822 20.71 -3.84 20.17
CA PRO A 822 20.39 -2.55 19.57
C PRO A 822 20.67 -1.38 20.51
N ASP A 823 20.93 -0.19 19.95
CA ASP A 823 21.05 1.04 20.71
C ASP A 823 19.78 1.32 21.53
N GLU A 824 19.96 1.69 22.81
CA GLU A 824 18.85 1.89 23.75
C GLU A 824 17.95 3.08 23.35
N THR A 825 18.51 4.10 22.67
CA THR A 825 17.80 5.34 22.37
C THR A 825 17.00 5.20 21.06
N THR A 826 17.64 4.73 20.00
CA THR A 826 17.06 4.61 18.65
C THR A 826 16.41 3.24 18.40
N GLY A 827 16.81 2.21 19.13
CA GLY A 827 16.36 0.84 18.92
C GLY A 827 16.92 0.20 17.65
N MET A 828 17.98 0.76 17.06
CA MET A 828 18.64 0.27 15.86
C MET A 828 19.97 -0.40 16.20
N TRP A 829 20.35 -1.42 15.42
CA TRP A 829 21.70 -1.97 15.50
C TRP A 829 22.72 -0.96 14.99
N MET A 830 23.87 -0.91 15.65
CA MET A 830 24.99 -0.06 15.23
C MET A 830 26.05 -0.94 14.57
N VAL A 831 26.61 -0.43 13.47
CA VAL A 831 27.70 -1.09 12.74
C VAL A 831 28.80 -0.09 12.39
N ARG A 832 30.03 -0.55 12.29
CA ARG A 832 31.19 0.26 11.88
C ARG A 832 32.01 -0.46 10.81
N PRO A 833 32.68 0.24 9.89
CA PRO A 833 33.52 -0.43 8.91
C PRO A 833 34.56 -1.33 9.58
N SER A 834 34.66 -2.58 9.12
CA SER A 834 35.56 -3.58 9.69
C SER A 834 36.98 -3.42 9.14
N PHE A 835 37.97 -3.63 10.02
CA PHE A 835 39.39 -3.53 9.70
C PHE A 835 40.17 -4.73 10.24
N ILE A 836 41.10 -5.25 9.44
CA ILE A 836 42.02 -6.33 9.84
C ILE A 836 43.16 -5.74 10.69
N GLN A 837 43.96 -6.58 11.35
CA GLN A 837 45.05 -6.21 12.29
C GLN A 837 46.03 -5.11 11.78
N ASN A 838 46.10 -4.85 10.48
CA ASN A 838 46.95 -3.80 9.86
C ASN A 838 46.18 -2.51 9.47
N HIS A 839 44.97 -2.28 10.00
CA HIS A 839 44.08 -1.17 9.62
C HIS A 839 43.69 -1.14 8.14
N GLN A 840 43.84 -2.26 7.44
CA GLN A 840 43.30 -2.43 6.10
C GLN A 840 41.81 -2.79 6.17
N PRO A 841 40.99 -2.31 5.20
CA PRO A 841 39.60 -2.71 5.11
C PRO A 841 39.45 -4.23 5.09
N ASN A 842 38.53 -4.76 5.88
CA ASN A 842 38.20 -6.19 5.84
C ASN A 842 37.40 -6.48 4.57
N LEU A 843 38.08 -7.05 3.56
CA LEU A 843 37.53 -7.35 2.25
C LEU A 843 37.40 -8.86 2.06
N ALA A 844 36.31 -9.29 1.42
CA ALA A 844 36.10 -10.69 1.08
C ALA A 844 35.42 -10.83 -0.29
N VAL A 845 35.52 -12.04 -0.86
CA VAL A 845 34.69 -12.48 -1.98
C VAL A 845 33.65 -13.43 -1.41
N ILE A 846 32.37 -13.13 -1.64
CA ILE A 846 31.25 -13.97 -1.20
C ILE A 846 30.44 -14.47 -2.40
N HIS A 847 29.76 -15.60 -2.23
CA HIS A 847 28.78 -16.08 -3.20
C HIS A 847 27.50 -15.24 -3.11
N LEU A 848 26.80 -15.06 -4.24
CA LEU A 848 25.55 -14.29 -4.24
C LEU A 848 24.46 -14.90 -3.36
N ASP A 849 24.45 -16.22 -3.20
CA ASP A 849 23.44 -16.93 -2.37
C ASP A 849 23.57 -16.60 -0.88
N SER A 850 24.71 -16.09 -0.42
CA SER A 850 24.88 -15.62 0.96
C SER A 850 24.21 -14.25 1.19
N ILE A 851 23.97 -13.49 0.12
CA ILE A 851 23.33 -12.18 0.18
C ILE A 851 21.82 -12.40 0.28
N PHE A 852 21.21 -11.83 1.32
CA PHE A 852 19.78 -11.90 1.50
C PHE A 852 19.09 -10.79 0.70
N ARG A 853 19.34 -9.53 1.07
CA ARG A 853 18.76 -8.34 0.43
C ARG A 853 19.56 -7.06 0.73
N ALA A 854 19.18 -5.93 0.13
CA ALA A 854 19.81 -4.64 0.40
C ALA A 854 19.62 -4.21 1.87
N ALA A 855 20.65 -3.60 2.45
CA ALA A 855 20.62 -3.01 3.78
C ALA A 855 20.77 -1.49 3.68
N HIS A 856 19.93 -0.76 4.41
CA HIS A 856 20.02 0.70 4.48
C HIS A 856 20.76 1.11 5.75
N LEU A 857 21.86 1.85 5.58
CA LEU A 857 22.67 2.37 6.68
C LEU A 857 22.54 3.90 6.75
N ILE A 858 22.30 4.42 7.96
CA ILE A 858 22.26 5.87 8.22
C ILE A 858 23.46 6.24 9.08
N PRO A 859 24.26 7.26 8.73
CA PRO A 859 25.40 7.66 9.55
C PRO A 859 25.03 8.03 10.99
N ILE A 860 25.94 7.75 11.93
CA ILE A 860 25.88 8.26 13.30
C ILE A 860 26.60 9.61 13.31
N TYR A 861 25.83 10.71 13.39
CA TYR A 861 26.35 12.07 13.24
C TYR A 861 26.99 12.65 14.51
N GLY A 862 26.58 12.19 15.69
CA GLY A 862 27.07 12.73 16.97
C GLY A 862 26.44 14.09 17.30
N ARG A 863 27.27 15.06 17.74
CA ARG A 863 26.81 16.43 18.09
C ARG A 863 27.38 17.51 17.18
N ASP A 864 28.23 17.12 16.23
CA ASP A 864 28.97 18.04 15.39
C ASP A 864 28.20 18.29 14.09
N PHE A 865 28.32 19.52 13.57
CA PHE A 865 27.68 19.91 12.33
C PHE A 865 28.38 19.25 11.13
N VAL A 866 27.58 18.74 10.19
CA VAL A 866 28.12 18.06 9.01
C VAL A 866 28.60 19.08 7.97
N LEU A 867 29.75 18.79 7.36
CA LEU A 867 30.31 19.63 6.29
C LEU A 867 29.35 19.71 5.10
N ARG A 868 29.16 20.92 4.54
CA ARG A 868 28.21 21.20 3.45
C ARG A 868 28.49 20.44 2.15
N GLU A 869 29.68 19.86 2.01
CA GLU A 869 30.19 19.22 0.79
C GLU A 869 29.92 17.71 0.75
N ILE A 870 29.39 17.11 1.83
CA ILE A 870 29.11 15.68 1.89
C ILE A 870 27.90 15.36 1.02
N ALA A 871 28.18 14.88 -0.19
CA ALA A 871 27.19 14.29 -1.08
C ALA A 871 26.80 12.86 -0.64
N PRO A 872 25.62 12.35 -1.00
CA PRO A 872 25.16 11.03 -0.53
C PRO A 872 26.02 9.85 -0.92
N TYR A 873 26.74 9.93 -2.04
CA TYR A 873 27.69 8.90 -2.44
C TYR A 873 28.97 8.87 -1.59
N HIS A 874 29.24 9.93 -0.81
CA HIS A 874 30.32 9.96 0.19
C HIS A 874 29.88 9.41 1.56
N SER A 875 28.59 9.15 1.78
CA SER A 875 28.03 8.83 3.10
C SER A 875 28.71 7.63 3.76
N TYR A 876 28.96 6.55 3.02
CA TYR A 876 29.61 5.35 3.55
C TYR A 876 31.13 5.46 3.75
N ASP A 877 31.72 6.58 3.35
CA ASP A 877 33.16 6.85 3.46
C ASP A 877 33.48 8.00 4.43
N ALA A 878 32.52 8.89 4.68
CA ALA A 878 32.68 10.09 5.50
C ALA A 878 32.50 9.87 7.01
N PHE A 879 31.88 8.75 7.42
CA PHE A 879 31.50 8.51 8.82
C PHE A 879 32.08 7.19 9.35
N ASN A 880 32.24 7.11 10.67
CA ASN A 880 32.90 5.98 11.35
C ASN A 880 31.94 4.90 11.86
N GLY A 881 30.64 5.21 11.91
CA GLY A 881 29.60 4.32 12.43
C GLY A 881 28.26 4.64 11.80
N TYR A 882 27.40 3.63 11.74
CA TYR A 882 26.12 3.67 11.06
C TYR A 882 25.06 2.91 11.85
N TYR A 883 23.84 3.43 11.85
CA TYR A 883 22.66 2.68 12.26
C TYR A 883 22.15 1.81 11.11
N VAL A 884 21.86 0.55 11.40
CA VAL A 884 21.13 -0.35 10.51
C VAL A 884 19.66 0.06 10.57
N ASN A 885 19.18 0.67 9.49
CA ASN A 885 17.85 1.24 9.45
C ASN A 885 16.78 0.16 9.30
N LYS A 886 16.28 -0.35 10.43
CA LYS A 886 15.14 -1.27 10.47
C LYS A 886 13.84 -0.66 9.96
N PHE A 887 13.71 0.66 9.90
CA PHE A 887 12.53 1.37 9.40
C PHE A 887 12.66 1.76 7.91
N ALA A 888 13.55 1.12 7.14
CA ALA A 888 13.68 1.38 5.71
C ALA A 888 12.44 0.87 4.93
N ASP A 889 11.89 -0.28 5.32
CA ASP A 889 10.62 -0.84 4.88
C ASP A 889 10.11 -1.91 5.85
N HIS A 890 8.92 -2.47 5.61
CA HIS A 890 8.29 -3.38 6.57
C HIS A 890 9.05 -4.70 6.72
N HIS A 891 9.57 -5.24 5.61
CA HIS A 891 10.38 -6.44 5.68
C HIS A 891 11.71 -6.22 6.40
N ALA A 892 12.38 -5.07 6.23
CA ALA A 892 13.57 -4.71 7.01
C ALA A 892 13.28 -4.66 8.52
N PHE A 893 12.09 -4.21 8.90
CA PHE A 893 11.65 -4.18 10.31
C PHE A 893 11.45 -5.58 10.88
N GLU A 894 10.94 -6.52 10.08
CA GLU A 894 10.72 -7.92 10.48
C GLU A 894 12.03 -8.70 10.60
N ILE A 895 13.01 -8.48 9.71
CA ILE A 895 14.25 -9.28 9.69
C ILE A 895 15.41 -8.66 10.47
N ALA A 896 15.39 -7.36 10.77
CA ALA A 896 16.50 -6.73 11.48
C ALA A 896 16.43 -6.94 13.01
N TYR A 897 15.33 -7.51 13.51
CA TYR A 897 15.06 -7.68 14.94
C TYR A 897 14.94 -9.16 15.33
#